data_AF-A0A2W6BWD2-F1
#
_entry.id   AF-A0A2W6BWD2-F1
#
_cell.length_a   1.000
_cell.length_b   1.000
_cell.length_c   1.000
_cell.angle_alpha   90.00
_cell.angle_beta   90.00
_cell.angle_gamma   90.00
#
_symmetry.space_group_name_H-M   'P 1'
#
loop_
_entity.id
_entity.type
_entity.pdbx_description
1 polymer ?
#
loop_
_entity_poly.entity_id
_entity_poly.type
_entity_poly.pdbx_seq_one_letter_code
_entity_poly.pdbx_strand_id
1 'polypeptide(L)'
;IGIDTSALLIGVLAGTPADMAWIAPAIQRQVTTHVIRLSPSTIDANPQALATFDIIVLTNADTSQLDRTQLSALERYVRNGGALIVVGGPAWQETLRPLPATLLPGQLVGLHVLPDLQGLLPLVSPSVPAGHRPAAVSILSHPSGTILAGQAGIPLVVRAREGQGTVEYLAFDPSLSSIQSWSGSPRLLEHLVAMAAPLAITRTWSPGGFRARFQAIFRSEALTSELSNLPSGTVPFLALFAALTLGYVLILGPANFLLLRWIRRQHLAWVTIPILALSYLGSIFGIVTHVRASTGVLNTVGLVTLDGGASLRPATLYMGLATPQSGNYHLTYNGSALPAPLPQVSHGGGFFFRGASTLHATPLGMRLQEDPQAAVTFLSMKRWTMRDLSLETSVNIPGAVRSGLIIDPQGIVTGSIHNGTNLDLLDPVIVAGQTVARLSDIPAGGSVYVRVQPSVDNSGQDPASFWENLYGGDSLRNADHFGGLRDCCNQFSYPQETQLLDRVRNAVAMLSQARPDALSGLGEVLLVGWSERPLGAVSVDGASPQRRDLNLVATPLSVRFPSHGAFRLLAGTLGPHLVDVLPRAPQSNCCSFGFGNDQQSAASVGSGGFLTFEFDVPGGGHVRVQRLAVNVNSGDDGANAGRVYDWRTHGWINVDLSSGVAQLPNPSRFISSQGQIMVRLLATSSGGNLNIYDPYHDLQISGAGAVT
;
A
#
# COMPACT_ATOMS: atom_id res chain seq x y z
N ILE A 1 0.08 12.45 -14.31
CA ILE A 1 0.59 11.11 -14.63
C ILE A 1 0.79 10.43 -13.29
N GLY A 2 -0.27 9.78 -12.81
CA GLY A 2 -0.23 8.83 -11.71
C GLY A 2 -0.73 7.52 -12.30
N ILE A 3 -0.35 6.39 -11.69
CA ILE A 3 -0.83 5.06 -12.08
C ILE A 3 -2.36 5.14 -12.16
N ASP A 4 -2.95 4.79 -13.32
CA ASP A 4 -4.39 4.79 -13.47
C ASP A 4 -4.97 3.67 -12.60
N THR A 5 -5.37 4.01 -11.38
CA THR A 5 -5.93 3.04 -10.43
C THR A 5 -7.28 2.48 -10.88
N SER A 6 -7.86 3.01 -11.96
CA SER A 6 -9.12 2.53 -12.56
C SER A 6 -8.91 1.50 -13.68
N ALA A 7 -7.67 1.20 -14.04
CA ALA A 7 -7.33 0.16 -15.01
C ALA A 7 -6.47 -0.94 -14.38
N LEU A 8 -6.63 -2.17 -14.87
CA LEU A 8 -5.72 -3.27 -14.57
C LEU A 8 -4.50 -3.16 -15.50
N LEU A 9 -3.29 -3.20 -14.96
CA LEU A 9 -2.06 -3.11 -15.74
C LEU A 9 -1.32 -4.45 -15.72
N ILE A 10 -1.19 -5.10 -16.89
CA ILE A 10 -0.52 -6.39 -17.02
C ILE A 10 0.72 -6.26 -17.89
N GLY A 11 1.90 -6.53 -17.32
CA GLY A 11 3.16 -6.65 -18.05
C GLY A 11 3.39 -8.09 -18.50
N VAL A 12 3.66 -8.34 -19.77
CA VAL A 12 3.86 -9.71 -20.29
C VAL A 12 5.23 -9.83 -20.94
N LEU A 13 6.13 -10.58 -20.31
CA LEU A 13 7.39 -10.98 -20.91
C LEU A 13 7.17 -12.29 -21.67
N ALA A 14 7.18 -12.20 -23.01
CA ALA A 14 6.86 -13.31 -23.90
C ALA A 14 7.85 -13.42 -25.07
N GLY A 15 8.19 -14.65 -25.45
CA GLY A 15 9.05 -14.94 -26.61
C GLY A 15 8.47 -14.39 -27.90
N THR A 16 7.19 -14.65 -28.16
CA THR A 16 6.47 -14.15 -29.34
C THR A 16 5.13 -13.49 -28.97
N PRO A 17 4.55 -12.65 -29.84
CA PRO A 17 3.20 -12.12 -29.64
C PRO A 17 2.11 -13.20 -29.53
N ALA A 18 2.33 -14.40 -30.07
CA ALA A 18 1.36 -15.49 -29.98
C ALA A 18 1.28 -16.06 -28.55
N ASP A 19 2.39 -16.07 -27.83
CA ASP A 19 2.48 -16.59 -26.45
C ASP A 19 1.68 -15.74 -25.44
N MET A 20 1.37 -14.49 -25.78
CA MET A 20 0.55 -13.59 -24.96
C MET A 20 -0.93 -13.52 -25.38
N ALA A 21 -1.32 -14.21 -26.46
CA ALA A 21 -2.67 -14.10 -27.03
C ALA A 21 -3.78 -14.57 -26.07
N TRP A 22 -3.43 -15.42 -25.11
CA TRP A 22 -4.36 -15.95 -24.09
C TRP A 22 -4.75 -14.91 -23.02
N ILE A 23 -4.01 -13.81 -22.89
CA ILE A 23 -4.31 -12.75 -21.92
C ILE A 23 -5.55 -11.97 -22.33
N ALA A 24 -5.72 -11.66 -23.62
CA ALA A 24 -6.87 -10.90 -24.12
C ALA A 24 -8.24 -11.54 -23.77
N PRO A 25 -8.49 -12.85 -23.98
CA PRO A 25 -9.73 -13.48 -23.56
C PRO A 25 -9.87 -13.60 -22.03
N ALA A 26 -8.76 -13.60 -21.28
CA ALA A 26 -8.76 -13.65 -19.81
C ALA A 26 -9.27 -12.37 -19.13
N ILE A 27 -9.51 -11.30 -19.90
CA ILE A 27 -9.83 -9.97 -19.35
C ILE A 27 -11.20 -9.46 -19.84
N GLN A 28 -11.96 -10.27 -20.57
CA GLN A 28 -13.24 -9.83 -21.10
C GLN A 28 -14.31 -9.74 -20.00
N ARG A 29 -14.74 -8.51 -19.67
CA ARG A 29 -16.13 -8.02 -19.87
C ARG A 29 -16.42 -6.66 -19.24
N GLN A 30 -15.69 -6.18 -18.23
CA GLN A 30 -16.13 -4.99 -17.45
C GLN A 30 -15.00 -4.11 -16.86
N VAL A 31 -13.74 -4.28 -17.31
CA VAL A 31 -12.55 -3.59 -16.77
C VAL A 31 -11.77 -2.93 -17.88
N THR A 32 -11.32 -1.70 -17.68
CA THR A 32 -10.24 -1.15 -18.51
C THR A 32 -8.97 -1.91 -18.17
N THR A 33 -8.38 -2.61 -19.14
CA THR A 33 -7.10 -3.30 -18.91
C THR A 33 -6.12 -2.92 -19.99
N HIS A 34 -4.88 -2.64 -19.58
CA HIS A 34 -3.78 -2.43 -20.49
C HIS A 34 -2.79 -3.57 -20.35
N VAL A 35 -2.55 -4.26 -21.46
CA VAL A 35 -1.55 -5.30 -21.58
C VAL A 35 -0.34 -4.69 -22.28
N ILE A 36 0.80 -4.64 -21.59
CA ILE A 36 2.05 -4.12 -22.10
C ILE A 36 3.00 -5.29 -22.33
N ARG A 37 3.48 -5.44 -23.56
CA ARG A 37 4.53 -6.41 -23.86
C ARG A 37 5.85 -5.90 -23.30
N LEU A 38 6.50 -6.73 -22.48
CA LEU A 38 7.84 -6.52 -21.96
C LEU A 38 8.84 -7.31 -22.80
N SER A 39 10.07 -6.81 -22.86
CA SER A 39 11.25 -7.51 -23.35
C SER A 39 12.35 -7.42 -22.29
N PRO A 40 13.44 -8.22 -22.42
CA PRO A 40 14.61 -8.09 -21.55
C PRO A 40 15.19 -6.67 -21.50
N SER A 41 15.01 -5.86 -22.55
CA SER A 41 15.49 -4.47 -22.58
C SER A 41 14.52 -3.46 -21.96
N THR A 42 13.25 -3.80 -21.75
CA THR A 42 12.24 -2.88 -21.19
C THR A 42 11.85 -3.21 -19.77
N ILE A 43 12.27 -4.36 -19.25
CA ILE A 43 12.05 -4.68 -17.84
C ILE A 43 12.99 -3.84 -16.98
N ASP A 44 12.40 -2.97 -16.18
CA ASP A 44 13.13 -1.99 -15.41
C ASP A 44 13.86 -2.66 -14.23
N ALA A 45 15.10 -2.23 -13.97
CA ALA A 45 15.85 -2.67 -12.80
C ALA A 45 15.39 -1.98 -11.50
N ASN A 46 14.49 -0.99 -11.61
CA ASN A 46 13.84 -0.32 -10.50
C ASN A 46 12.53 -1.05 -10.11
N PRO A 47 12.44 -1.65 -8.91
CA PRO A 47 11.22 -2.33 -8.48
C PRO A 47 10.01 -1.39 -8.34
N GLN A 48 10.23 -0.09 -8.08
CA GLN A 48 9.13 0.89 -7.98
C GLN A 48 8.51 1.19 -9.35
N ALA A 49 9.30 1.12 -10.44
CA ALA A 49 8.76 1.23 -11.79
C ALA A 49 7.92 -0.02 -12.14
N LEU A 50 8.42 -1.22 -11.81
CA LEU A 50 7.68 -2.48 -11.99
C LEU A 50 6.38 -2.53 -11.19
N ALA A 51 6.31 -1.89 -10.02
CA ALA A 51 5.10 -1.77 -9.20
C ALA A 51 3.94 -1.01 -9.89
N THR A 52 4.18 -0.41 -11.06
CA THR A 52 3.12 0.10 -11.95
C THR A 52 2.24 -1.04 -12.48
N PHE A 53 2.76 -2.26 -12.62
CA PHE A 53 2.00 -3.42 -13.06
C PHE A 53 1.30 -4.10 -11.89
N ASP A 54 0.01 -4.38 -12.02
CA ASP A 54 -0.72 -5.21 -11.05
C ASP A 54 -0.31 -6.68 -11.18
N ILE A 55 -0.05 -7.12 -12.42
CA ILE A 55 0.37 -8.49 -12.74
C ILE A 55 1.54 -8.44 -13.72
N ILE A 56 2.59 -9.21 -13.46
CA ILE A 56 3.61 -9.55 -14.45
C ILE A 56 3.48 -11.03 -14.83
N VAL A 57 3.49 -11.33 -16.13
CA VAL A 57 3.39 -12.68 -16.67
C VAL A 57 4.68 -13.04 -17.39
N LEU A 58 5.27 -14.18 -17.02
CA LEU A 58 6.44 -14.76 -17.68
C LEU A 58 5.98 -16.01 -18.45
N THR A 59 5.99 -15.94 -19.79
CA THR A 59 5.45 -17.01 -20.63
C THR A 59 6.29 -17.24 -21.87
N ASN A 60 6.83 -18.45 -22.04
CA ASN A 60 7.70 -18.83 -23.18
C ASN A 60 8.78 -17.79 -23.51
N ALA A 61 9.35 -17.15 -22.49
CA ALA A 61 10.39 -16.15 -22.64
C ALA A 61 11.74 -16.71 -22.19
N ASP A 62 12.83 -16.26 -22.82
CA ASP A 62 14.19 -16.53 -22.37
C ASP A 62 14.57 -15.58 -21.23
N THR A 63 14.31 -16.02 -20.00
CA THR A 63 14.61 -15.21 -18.81
C THR A 63 16.10 -15.22 -18.46
N SER A 64 16.92 -16.01 -19.16
CA SER A 64 18.38 -15.97 -19.01
C SER A 64 19.02 -14.68 -19.57
N GLN A 65 18.26 -13.95 -20.40
CA GLN A 65 18.64 -12.62 -20.90
C GLN A 65 18.44 -11.50 -19.87
N LEU A 66 17.75 -11.78 -18.76
CA LEU A 66 17.59 -10.82 -17.67
C LEU A 66 18.86 -10.77 -16.83
N ASP A 67 19.33 -9.56 -16.54
CA ASP A 67 20.48 -9.41 -15.65
C ASP A 67 20.08 -9.60 -14.17
N ARG A 68 21.10 -9.64 -13.29
CA ARG A 68 20.88 -9.84 -11.85
C ARG A 68 20.07 -8.71 -11.21
N THR A 69 20.18 -7.49 -11.72
CA THR A 69 19.47 -6.33 -11.18
C THR A 69 17.98 -6.38 -11.55
N GLN A 70 17.65 -6.78 -12.77
CA GLN A 70 16.29 -7.01 -13.24
C GLN A 70 15.62 -8.18 -12.51
N LEU A 71 16.34 -9.30 -12.32
CA LEU A 71 15.82 -10.43 -11.54
C LEU A 71 15.58 -10.05 -10.07
N SER A 72 16.48 -9.27 -9.46
CA SER A 72 16.27 -8.76 -8.11
C SER A 72 15.13 -7.74 -8.03
N ALA A 73 14.90 -6.96 -9.09
CA ALA A 73 13.77 -6.05 -9.19
C ALA A 73 12.44 -6.81 -9.26
N LEU A 74 12.37 -7.91 -10.03
CA LEU A 74 11.21 -8.82 -10.06
C LEU A 74 10.94 -9.46 -8.71
N GLU A 75 11.97 -9.97 -8.03
CA GLU A 75 11.83 -10.53 -6.67
C GLU A 75 11.28 -9.49 -5.69
N ARG A 76 11.79 -8.26 -5.73
CA ARG A 76 11.29 -7.15 -4.89
C ARG A 76 9.88 -6.72 -5.28
N TYR A 77 9.56 -6.71 -6.57
CA TYR A 77 8.22 -6.41 -7.06
C TYR A 77 7.19 -7.35 -6.42
N VAL A 78 7.44 -8.67 -6.44
CA VAL A 78 6.57 -9.65 -5.79
C VAL A 78 6.56 -9.45 -4.28
N ARG A 79 7.72 -9.35 -3.63
CA ARG A 79 7.79 -9.15 -2.17
C ARG A 79 7.06 -7.89 -1.69
N ASN A 80 6.95 -6.86 -2.53
CA ASN A 80 6.27 -5.60 -2.25
C ASN A 80 4.77 -5.59 -2.61
N GLY A 81 4.18 -6.71 -3.01
CA GLY A 81 2.73 -6.81 -3.29
C GLY A 81 2.35 -7.10 -4.74
N GLY A 82 3.31 -7.19 -5.65
CA GLY A 82 3.06 -7.52 -7.05
C GLY A 82 2.65 -8.99 -7.25
N ALA A 83 1.83 -9.26 -8.27
CA ALA A 83 1.46 -10.62 -8.66
C ALA A 83 2.32 -11.08 -9.84
N LEU A 84 2.93 -12.27 -9.71
CA LEU A 84 3.72 -12.89 -10.77
C LEU A 84 3.05 -14.18 -11.24
N ILE A 85 2.68 -14.25 -12.51
CA ILE A 85 2.24 -15.50 -13.15
C ILE A 85 3.44 -16.10 -13.89
N VAL A 86 3.84 -17.30 -13.48
CA VAL A 86 4.93 -18.06 -14.11
C VAL A 86 4.35 -19.25 -14.88
N VAL A 87 4.49 -19.19 -16.20
CA VAL A 87 3.96 -20.22 -17.10
C VAL A 87 5.01 -21.30 -17.33
N GLY A 88 4.61 -22.53 -17.07
CA GLY A 88 5.37 -23.73 -17.37
C GLY A 88 5.08 -24.22 -18.79
N GLY A 89 4.65 -25.48 -18.91
CA GLY A 89 4.48 -26.13 -20.21
C GLY A 89 5.83 -26.46 -20.86
N PRO A 90 5.88 -26.76 -22.18
CA PRO A 90 7.08 -27.26 -22.84
C PRO A 90 8.33 -26.37 -22.72
N ALA A 91 8.15 -25.05 -22.65
CA ALA A 91 9.25 -24.08 -22.59
C ALA A 91 9.72 -23.73 -21.17
N TRP A 92 9.22 -24.44 -20.13
CA TRP A 92 9.51 -24.10 -18.73
C TRP A 92 11.01 -23.99 -18.40
N GLN A 93 11.87 -24.75 -19.08
CA GLN A 93 13.32 -24.73 -18.81
C GLN A 93 13.96 -23.40 -19.18
N GLU A 94 13.52 -22.78 -20.27
CA GLU A 94 14.02 -21.49 -20.75
C GLU A 94 13.41 -20.34 -19.94
N THR A 95 12.13 -20.45 -19.58
CA THR A 95 11.41 -19.40 -18.85
C THR A 95 11.62 -19.40 -17.34
N LEU A 96 11.68 -20.57 -16.69
CA LEU A 96 11.61 -20.66 -15.23
C LEU A 96 12.93 -21.03 -14.56
N ARG A 97 13.81 -21.79 -15.22
CA ARG A 97 15.09 -22.24 -14.63
C ARG A 97 16.04 -21.09 -14.24
N PRO A 98 16.13 -19.96 -14.98
CA PRO A 98 16.98 -18.84 -14.60
C PRO A 98 16.46 -18.02 -13.42
N LEU A 99 15.18 -18.17 -13.05
CA LEU A 99 14.56 -17.37 -11.99
C LEU A 99 15.09 -17.76 -10.60
N PRO A 100 15.20 -16.79 -9.67
CA PRO A 100 15.44 -17.07 -8.26
C PRO A 100 14.41 -18.05 -7.70
N ALA A 101 14.84 -18.92 -6.77
CA ALA A 101 13.95 -19.91 -6.16
C ALA A 101 12.77 -19.28 -5.40
N THR A 102 12.91 -18.03 -4.92
CA THR A 102 11.84 -17.25 -4.28
C THR A 102 10.70 -16.90 -5.24
N LEU A 103 10.95 -16.91 -6.55
CA LEU A 103 9.94 -16.67 -7.59
C LEU A 103 9.30 -17.96 -8.13
N LEU A 104 9.56 -19.11 -7.51
CA LEU A 104 9.02 -20.41 -7.93
C LEU A 104 8.38 -21.12 -6.73
N PRO A 105 7.11 -21.56 -6.81
CA PRO A 105 6.42 -22.17 -5.69
C PRO A 105 6.75 -23.67 -5.50
N GLY A 106 8.01 -24.05 -5.69
CA GLY A 106 8.50 -25.43 -5.61
C GLY A 106 9.66 -25.70 -6.58
N GLN A 107 10.02 -26.97 -6.74
CA GLN A 107 11.13 -27.39 -7.61
C GLN A 107 10.63 -28.05 -8.90
N LEU A 108 10.98 -27.47 -10.05
CA LEU A 108 10.66 -28.02 -11.37
C LEU A 108 11.60 -29.17 -11.74
N VAL A 109 11.04 -30.33 -12.10
CA VAL A 109 11.81 -31.57 -12.31
C VAL A 109 11.67 -32.20 -13.70
N GLY A 110 10.69 -31.79 -14.50
CA GLY A 110 10.50 -32.38 -15.83
C GLY A 110 9.19 -32.01 -16.50
N LEU A 111 8.86 -32.76 -17.56
CA LEU A 111 7.59 -32.69 -18.29
C LEU A 111 6.83 -34.00 -18.15
N HIS A 112 5.51 -33.91 -18.13
CA HIS A 112 4.59 -35.05 -18.23
C HIS A 112 3.53 -34.74 -19.28
N VAL A 113 3.04 -35.75 -20.00
CA VAL A 113 1.89 -35.59 -20.91
C VAL A 113 0.67 -36.17 -20.23
N LEU A 114 -0.30 -35.33 -19.91
CA LEU A 114 -1.61 -35.78 -19.44
C LEU A 114 -2.51 -36.06 -20.65
N PRO A 115 -3.39 -37.09 -20.58
CA PRO A 115 -4.31 -37.42 -21.67
C PRO A 115 -5.41 -36.35 -21.87
N ASP A 116 -5.76 -35.66 -20.80
CA ASP A 116 -6.77 -34.61 -20.71
C ASP A 116 -6.37 -33.61 -19.61
N LEU A 117 -7.13 -32.53 -19.45
CA LEU A 117 -6.96 -31.53 -18.40
C LEU A 117 -8.17 -31.48 -17.45
N GLN A 118 -8.71 -32.65 -17.09
CA GLN A 118 -9.88 -32.72 -16.20
C GLN A 118 -9.60 -32.16 -14.79
N GLY A 119 -8.34 -32.17 -14.34
CA GLY A 119 -7.94 -31.57 -13.06
C GLY A 119 -8.14 -30.05 -12.98
N LEU A 120 -8.39 -29.38 -14.10
CA LEU A 120 -8.74 -27.95 -14.14
C LEU A 120 -10.24 -27.69 -13.96
N LEU A 121 -11.08 -28.72 -13.99
CA LEU A 121 -12.53 -28.60 -13.82
C LEU A 121 -12.95 -27.87 -12.52
N PRO A 122 -12.29 -28.05 -11.37
CA PRO A 122 -12.63 -27.31 -10.15
C PRO A 122 -12.47 -25.78 -10.25
N LEU A 123 -11.64 -25.30 -11.20
CA LEU A 123 -11.43 -23.87 -11.46
C LEU A 123 -12.41 -23.29 -12.49
N VAL A 124 -13.27 -24.14 -13.06
CA VAL A 124 -14.33 -23.73 -13.98
C VAL A 124 -15.69 -24.16 -13.44
N SER A 125 -16.75 -23.71 -14.10
CA SER A 125 -18.11 -24.06 -13.70
C SER A 125 -18.38 -25.56 -13.90
N PRO A 126 -19.18 -26.23 -13.04
CA PRO A 126 -19.48 -27.66 -13.13
C PRO A 126 -20.12 -28.11 -14.45
N SER A 127 -20.68 -27.18 -15.23
CA SER A 127 -21.34 -27.45 -16.51
C SER A 127 -20.39 -27.53 -17.70
N VAL A 128 -19.09 -27.32 -17.49
CA VAL A 128 -18.08 -27.31 -18.56
C VAL A 128 -17.51 -28.72 -18.72
N PRO A 129 -17.51 -29.31 -19.94
CA PRO A 129 -16.90 -30.62 -20.16
C PRO A 129 -15.38 -30.53 -20.01
N ALA A 130 -14.70 -31.62 -19.64
CA ALA A 130 -13.24 -31.66 -19.54
C ALA A 130 -12.55 -31.30 -20.86
N GLY A 131 -11.32 -30.79 -20.81
CA GLY A 131 -10.49 -30.65 -22.00
C GLY A 131 -10.00 -32.03 -22.47
N HIS A 132 -10.44 -32.50 -23.64
CA HIS A 132 -10.20 -33.88 -24.10
C HIS A 132 -8.90 -34.07 -24.92
N ARG A 133 -7.99 -33.08 -24.91
CA ARG A 133 -6.74 -33.14 -25.67
C ARG A 133 -5.56 -33.42 -24.76
N PRO A 134 -4.59 -34.24 -25.20
CA PRO A 134 -3.35 -34.41 -24.48
C PRO A 134 -2.63 -33.07 -24.30
N ALA A 135 -2.07 -32.86 -23.13
CA ALA A 135 -1.38 -31.63 -22.76
C ALA A 135 -0.04 -31.95 -22.11
N ALA A 136 1.03 -31.33 -22.62
CA ALA A 136 2.33 -31.35 -21.96
C ALA A 136 2.32 -30.34 -20.81
N VAL A 137 2.60 -30.83 -19.61
CA VAL A 137 2.65 -30.04 -18.37
C VAL A 137 4.02 -30.19 -17.71
N SER A 138 4.53 -29.13 -17.11
CA SER A 138 5.74 -29.17 -16.29
C SER A 138 5.43 -29.69 -14.88
N ILE A 139 6.36 -30.48 -14.34
CA ILE A 139 6.20 -31.15 -13.04
C ILE A 139 6.85 -30.29 -11.96
N LEU A 140 6.01 -29.83 -11.03
CA LEU A 140 6.43 -29.14 -9.81
C LEU A 140 6.45 -30.13 -8.64
N SER A 141 7.63 -30.35 -8.06
CA SER A 141 7.83 -31.16 -6.86
C SER A 141 7.95 -30.27 -5.62
N HIS A 142 7.57 -30.81 -4.46
CA HIS A 142 7.58 -30.10 -3.18
C HIS A 142 6.91 -28.70 -3.26
N PRO A 143 5.65 -28.63 -3.70
CA PRO A 143 4.97 -27.35 -3.86
C PRO A 143 4.93 -26.61 -2.53
N SER A 144 5.35 -25.36 -2.55
CA SER A 144 5.14 -24.40 -1.47
C SER A 144 3.87 -23.60 -1.77
N GLY A 145 2.94 -23.53 -0.81
CA GLY A 145 1.67 -22.84 -0.96
C GLY A 145 0.51 -23.75 -1.35
N THR A 146 -0.57 -23.13 -1.82
CA THR A 146 -1.87 -23.78 -2.03
C THR A 146 -1.96 -24.37 -3.44
N ILE A 147 -2.27 -25.67 -3.53
CA ILE A 147 -2.58 -26.35 -4.79
C ILE A 147 -4.04 -26.07 -5.13
N LEU A 148 -4.29 -25.23 -6.14
CA LEU A 148 -5.63 -24.83 -6.56
C LEU A 148 -6.25 -25.83 -7.53
N ALA A 149 -5.42 -26.50 -8.32
CA ALA A 149 -5.82 -27.57 -9.23
C ALA A 149 -4.71 -28.61 -9.35
N GLY A 150 -5.09 -29.88 -9.48
CA GLY A 150 -4.16 -31.00 -9.64
C GLY A 150 -4.82 -32.21 -10.30
N GLN A 151 -4.00 -33.04 -10.93
CA GLN A 151 -4.44 -34.27 -11.60
C GLN A 151 -3.42 -35.37 -11.41
N ALA A 152 -3.86 -36.54 -10.94
CA ALA A 152 -3.00 -37.72 -10.74
C ALA A 152 -1.73 -37.43 -9.92
N GLY A 153 -1.84 -36.59 -8.88
CA GLY A 153 -0.71 -36.18 -8.03
C GLY A 153 0.21 -35.10 -8.64
N ILE A 154 -0.08 -34.61 -9.85
CA ILE A 154 0.63 -33.50 -10.49
C ILE A 154 -0.10 -32.18 -10.19
N PRO A 155 0.52 -31.22 -9.49
CA PRO A 155 -0.04 -29.89 -9.32
C PRO A 155 -0.12 -29.17 -10.68
N LEU A 156 -1.30 -28.68 -11.04
CA LEU A 156 -1.55 -27.97 -12.30
C LEU A 156 -1.55 -26.46 -12.12
N VAL A 157 -2.09 -25.98 -11.00
CA VAL A 157 -2.09 -24.58 -10.61
C VAL A 157 -1.71 -24.50 -9.14
N VAL A 158 -0.63 -23.78 -8.84
CA VAL A 158 -0.12 -23.59 -7.47
C VAL A 158 0.06 -22.11 -7.22
N ARG A 159 -0.38 -21.63 -6.06
CA ARG A 159 -0.13 -20.27 -5.62
C ARG A 159 0.67 -20.25 -4.33
N ALA A 160 1.77 -19.51 -4.34
CA ALA A 160 2.54 -19.20 -3.15
C ALA A 160 2.48 -17.71 -2.84
N ARG A 161 2.60 -17.37 -1.56
CA ARG A 161 2.88 -16.01 -1.11
C ARG A 161 4.38 -15.82 -0.99
N GLU A 162 4.85 -14.66 -1.44
CA GLU A 162 6.24 -14.22 -1.26
C GLU A 162 6.22 -12.74 -0.88
N GLY A 163 6.58 -12.44 0.37
CA GLY A 163 6.32 -11.13 0.99
C GLY A 163 4.82 -10.79 0.98
N GLN A 164 4.48 -9.60 0.48
CA GLN A 164 3.09 -9.13 0.37
C GLN A 164 2.40 -9.54 -0.93
N GLY A 165 3.14 -10.08 -1.91
CA GLY A 165 2.63 -10.47 -3.22
C GLY A 165 2.44 -11.97 -3.38
N THR A 166 2.23 -12.37 -4.62
CA THR A 166 1.86 -13.75 -4.99
C THR A 166 2.65 -14.23 -6.19
N VAL A 167 3.00 -15.51 -6.17
CA VAL A 167 3.50 -16.24 -7.34
C VAL A 167 2.48 -17.31 -7.69
N GLU A 168 1.89 -17.19 -8.87
CA GLU A 168 0.97 -18.19 -9.44
C GLU A 168 1.69 -18.98 -10.53
N TYR A 169 1.85 -20.28 -10.30
CA TYR A 169 2.45 -21.21 -11.24
C TYR A 169 1.38 -21.96 -12.02
N LEU A 170 1.52 -21.93 -13.35
CA LEU A 170 0.70 -22.72 -14.28
C LEU A 170 1.57 -23.84 -14.86
N ALA A 171 1.23 -25.10 -14.59
CA ALA A 171 1.98 -26.24 -15.11
C ALA A 171 1.85 -26.40 -16.63
N PHE A 172 0.81 -25.83 -17.23
CA PHE A 172 0.52 -25.88 -18.66
C PHE A 172 0.74 -24.50 -19.27
N ASP A 173 0.96 -24.48 -20.58
CA ASP A 173 1.02 -23.23 -21.36
C ASP A 173 -0.39 -22.89 -21.90
N PRO A 174 -1.01 -21.78 -21.46
CA PRO A 174 -2.32 -21.34 -21.93
C PRO A 174 -2.39 -21.01 -23.43
N SER A 175 -1.25 -20.76 -24.08
CA SER A 175 -1.18 -20.46 -25.51
C SER A 175 -1.31 -21.72 -26.40
N LEU A 176 -1.17 -22.92 -25.83
CA LEU A 176 -1.26 -24.17 -26.59
C LEU A 176 -2.70 -24.57 -26.90
N SER A 177 -2.86 -25.32 -28.00
CA SER A 177 -4.18 -25.76 -28.49
C SER A 177 -4.96 -26.65 -27.50
N SER A 178 -4.27 -27.31 -26.55
CA SER A 178 -4.90 -28.08 -25.47
C SER A 178 -5.79 -27.22 -24.57
N ILE A 179 -5.43 -25.93 -24.40
CA ILE A 179 -6.22 -24.93 -23.68
C ILE A 179 -7.05 -24.10 -24.65
N GLN A 180 -6.47 -23.53 -25.71
CA GLN A 180 -7.20 -22.59 -26.58
C GLN A 180 -8.43 -23.21 -27.25
N SER A 181 -8.38 -24.50 -27.61
CA SER A 181 -9.53 -25.18 -28.24
C SER A 181 -10.57 -25.71 -27.25
N TRP A 182 -10.29 -25.64 -25.94
CA TRP A 182 -11.19 -26.10 -24.90
C TRP A 182 -12.31 -25.08 -24.66
N SER A 183 -13.57 -25.52 -24.66
CA SER A 183 -14.74 -24.66 -24.43
C SER A 183 -14.75 -24.00 -23.05
N GLY A 184 -14.07 -24.59 -22.06
CA GLY A 184 -13.87 -24.02 -20.72
C GLY A 184 -12.83 -22.90 -20.65
N SER A 185 -12.00 -22.77 -21.67
CA SER A 185 -10.82 -21.90 -21.66
C SER A 185 -11.12 -20.44 -21.32
N PRO A 186 -12.12 -19.76 -21.93
CA PRO A 186 -12.36 -18.36 -21.59
C PRO A 186 -12.63 -18.13 -20.09
N ARG A 187 -13.41 -19.02 -19.46
CA ARG A 187 -13.71 -18.93 -18.02
C ARG A 187 -12.51 -19.31 -17.15
N LEU A 188 -11.75 -20.33 -17.55
CA LEU A 188 -10.53 -20.71 -16.86
C LEU A 188 -9.55 -19.52 -16.85
N LEU A 189 -9.25 -18.97 -18.02
CA LEU A 189 -8.25 -17.92 -18.17
C LEU A 189 -8.66 -16.65 -17.42
N GLU A 190 -9.94 -16.27 -17.50
CA GLU A 190 -10.51 -15.17 -16.70
C GLU A 190 -10.28 -15.40 -15.20
N HIS A 191 -10.56 -16.61 -14.72
CA HIS A 191 -10.37 -16.94 -13.32
C HIS A 191 -8.90 -16.94 -12.89
N LEU A 192 -7.98 -17.49 -13.69
CA LEU A 192 -6.54 -17.49 -13.39
C LEU A 192 -5.99 -16.07 -13.23
N VAL A 193 -6.27 -15.19 -14.20
CA VAL A 193 -5.85 -13.78 -14.11
C VAL A 193 -6.51 -13.09 -12.92
N ALA A 194 -7.81 -13.36 -12.68
CA ALA A 194 -8.52 -12.72 -11.59
C ALA A 194 -7.98 -13.12 -10.21
N MET A 195 -7.63 -14.39 -10.04
CA MET A 195 -7.13 -14.88 -8.77
C MET A 195 -5.64 -14.59 -8.55
N ALA A 196 -4.86 -14.28 -9.59
CA ALA A 196 -3.46 -13.89 -9.45
C ALA A 196 -3.32 -12.57 -8.66
N ALA A 197 -4.22 -11.61 -8.90
CA ALA A 197 -4.27 -10.31 -8.21
C ALA A 197 -5.71 -9.92 -7.82
N PRO A 198 -6.35 -10.62 -6.87
CA PRO A 198 -7.78 -10.47 -6.60
C PRO A 198 -8.14 -9.07 -6.08
N LEU A 199 -7.24 -8.42 -5.35
CA LEU A 199 -7.40 -7.03 -4.89
C LEU A 199 -7.35 -6.02 -6.04
N ALA A 200 -6.47 -6.22 -7.03
CA ALA A 200 -6.41 -5.34 -8.20
C ALA A 200 -7.68 -5.46 -9.05
N ILE A 201 -8.24 -6.67 -9.13
CA ILE A 201 -9.49 -6.96 -9.82
C ILE A 201 -10.66 -6.27 -9.12
N THR A 202 -10.82 -6.43 -7.80
CA THR A 202 -11.91 -5.75 -7.07
C THR A 202 -11.78 -4.23 -7.14
N ARG A 203 -10.55 -3.68 -7.07
CA ARG A 203 -10.27 -2.24 -7.22
C ARG A 203 -10.72 -1.69 -8.56
N THR A 204 -10.42 -2.38 -9.65
CA THR A 204 -10.66 -1.90 -11.02
C THR A 204 -12.13 -2.02 -11.47
N TRP A 205 -12.94 -2.82 -10.77
CA TRP A 205 -14.36 -3.04 -11.07
C TRP A 205 -15.30 -2.12 -10.28
N SER A 206 -14.74 -1.29 -9.38
CA SER A 206 -15.49 -0.31 -8.62
C SER A 206 -16.24 0.62 -9.58
N PRO A 207 -17.59 0.70 -9.50
CA PRO A 207 -18.37 1.52 -10.42
C PRO A 207 -18.12 3.01 -10.16
N GLY A 208 -17.14 3.57 -10.86
CA GLY A 208 -16.80 4.95 -10.59
C GLY A 208 -15.52 5.43 -11.22
N GLY A 209 -15.27 5.20 -12.52
CA GLY A 209 -14.22 5.96 -13.22
C GLY A 209 -14.35 7.48 -13.00
N PHE A 210 -15.57 7.98 -12.81
CA PHE A 210 -15.85 9.35 -12.35
C PHE A 210 -15.58 9.54 -10.84
N ARG A 211 -16.09 8.67 -9.95
CA ARG A 211 -15.88 8.76 -8.49
C ARG A 211 -14.40 8.66 -8.09
N ALA A 212 -13.65 7.72 -8.65
CA ALA A 212 -12.22 7.51 -8.42
C ALA A 212 -11.40 8.74 -8.85
N ARG A 213 -11.76 9.39 -9.96
CA ARG A 213 -11.12 10.64 -10.40
C ARG A 213 -11.42 11.81 -9.44
N PHE A 214 -12.64 11.91 -8.91
CA PHE A 214 -12.99 12.91 -7.89
C PHE A 214 -12.29 12.65 -6.56
N GLN A 215 -12.24 11.39 -6.10
CA GLN A 215 -11.50 11.02 -4.90
C GLN A 215 -10.02 11.35 -5.04
N ALA A 216 -9.39 11.10 -6.19
CA ALA A 216 -8.00 11.46 -6.43
C ALA A 216 -7.71 12.96 -6.23
N ILE A 217 -8.70 13.83 -6.47
CA ILE A 217 -8.62 15.27 -6.23
C ILE A 217 -8.74 15.62 -4.74
N PHE A 218 -9.74 15.08 -4.03
CA PHE A 218 -9.87 15.35 -2.59
C PHE A 218 -8.67 14.79 -1.80
N ARG A 219 -8.11 13.65 -2.23
CA ARG A 219 -6.88 13.08 -1.68
C ARG A 219 -5.69 14.03 -1.78
N SER A 220 -5.57 14.74 -2.89
CA SER A 220 -4.43 15.63 -3.10
C SER A 220 -4.53 16.90 -2.25
N GLU A 221 -5.74 17.41 -1.99
CA GLU A 221 -5.94 18.55 -1.10
C GLU A 221 -5.57 18.24 0.36
N ALA A 222 -5.95 17.05 0.87
CA ALA A 222 -5.54 16.59 2.20
C ALA A 222 -4.02 16.42 2.32
N LEU A 223 -3.36 15.92 1.27
CA LEU A 223 -1.89 15.84 1.21
C LEU A 223 -1.26 17.24 1.26
N THR A 224 -1.71 18.16 0.42
CA THR A 224 -1.14 19.51 0.34
C THR A 224 -1.34 20.28 1.65
N SER A 225 -2.48 20.10 2.34
CA SER A 225 -2.81 20.83 3.57
C SER A 225 -1.79 20.56 4.69
N GLU A 226 -1.52 19.29 5.02
CA GLU A 226 -0.54 18.94 6.07
C GLU A 226 0.89 19.25 5.63
N LEU A 227 1.24 18.99 4.37
CA LEU A 227 2.55 19.36 3.86
C LEU A 227 2.79 20.87 3.97
N SER A 228 1.76 21.70 3.77
CA SER A 228 1.79 23.16 3.89
C SER A 228 1.68 23.70 5.33
N ASN A 229 1.35 22.85 6.29
CA ASN A 229 1.18 23.20 7.69
C ASN A 229 2.54 23.35 8.39
N LEU A 230 3.22 24.47 8.13
CA LEU A 230 4.47 24.79 8.80
C LEU A 230 4.18 25.62 10.06
N PRO A 231 4.66 25.21 11.25
CA PRO A 231 4.42 25.97 12.46
C PRO A 231 5.02 27.37 12.35
N SER A 232 4.23 28.36 12.76
CA SER A 232 4.56 29.78 12.71
C SER A 232 5.78 30.20 13.54
N GLY A 233 6.32 29.30 14.39
CA GLY A 233 7.32 29.60 15.43
C GLY A 233 8.79 29.27 15.12
N THR A 234 9.12 28.46 14.11
CA THR A 234 10.53 28.04 13.85
C THR A 234 11.20 28.86 12.76
N VAL A 235 11.24 30.19 12.94
CA VAL A 235 11.93 31.07 12.00
C VAL A 235 13.10 31.74 12.73
N PRO A 236 14.34 31.20 12.66
CA PRO A 236 15.54 31.90 13.13
C PRO A 236 15.77 33.23 12.41
N PHE A 237 14.97 33.54 11.37
CA PHE A 237 14.95 34.83 10.71
C PHE A 237 14.63 35.99 11.65
N LEU A 238 13.78 35.87 12.68
CA LEU A 238 13.47 37.05 13.50
C LEU A 238 14.67 37.46 14.38
N ALA A 239 15.33 36.49 15.00
CA ALA A 239 16.53 36.72 15.80
C ALA A 239 17.73 37.12 14.93
N LEU A 240 17.93 36.46 13.78
CA LEU A 240 18.97 36.84 12.82
C LEU A 240 18.71 38.22 12.23
N PHE A 241 17.48 38.54 11.85
CA PHE A 241 17.08 39.86 11.36
C PHE A 241 17.27 40.91 12.45
N ALA A 242 16.86 40.63 13.69
CA ALA A 242 17.10 41.52 14.82
C ALA A 242 18.61 41.73 15.07
N ALA A 243 19.42 40.68 15.04
CA ALA A 243 20.87 40.75 15.22
C ALA A 243 21.55 41.53 14.09
N LEU A 244 21.15 41.29 12.83
CA LEU A 244 21.64 42.01 11.66
C LEU A 244 21.24 43.49 11.73
N THR A 245 19.96 43.79 11.99
CA THR A 245 19.46 45.16 12.14
C THR A 245 20.13 45.88 13.31
N LEU A 246 20.35 45.20 14.44
CA LEU A 246 21.09 45.77 15.56
C LEU A 246 22.55 46.04 15.19
N GLY A 247 23.21 45.08 14.53
CA GLY A 247 24.57 45.24 13.99
C GLY A 247 24.67 46.43 13.04
N TYR A 248 23.72 46.59 12.12
CA TYR A 248 23.63 47.73 11.22
C TYR A 248 23.55 49.07 11.96
N VAL A 249 22.63 49.18 12.92
CA VAL A 249 22.44 50.40 13.71
C VAL A 249 23.68 50.73 14.53
N LEU A 250 24.32 49.71 15.11
CA LEU A 250 25.56 49.88 15.88
C LEU A 250 26.74 50.29 15.01
N ILE A 251 26.88 49.72 13.81
CA ILE A 251 27.95 50.04 12.86
C ILE A 251 27.80 51.48 12.37
N LEU A 252 26.62 51.88 11.89
CA LEU A 252 26.40 53.21 11.30
C LEU A 252 26.34 54.34 12.32
N GLY A 253 25.83 54.06 13.52
CA GLY A 253 25.70 55.04 14.58
C GLY A 253 26.96 55.08 15.46
N PRO A 254 26.94 54.41 16.63
CA PRO A 254 27.97 54.56 17.65
C PRO A 254 29.36 54.14 17.17
N ALA A 255 29.51 53.03 16.44
CA ALA A 255 30.83 52.56 16.02
C ALA A 255 31.49 53.53 15.02
N ASN A 256 30.77 53.94 13.97
CA ASN A 256 31.27 54.92 13.00
C ASN A 256 31.56 56.27 13.67
N PHE A 257 30.67 56.75 14.54
CA PHE A 257 30.87 58.02 15.26
C PHE A 257 32.10 57.96 16.17
N LEU A 258 32.25 56.91 16.98
CA LEU A 258 33.39 56.74 17.90
C LEU A 258 34.71 56.63 17.13
N LEU A 259 34.74 55.87 16.03
CA LEU A 259 35.92 55.72 15.16
C LEU A 259 36.34 57.08 14.56
N LEU A 260 35.39 57.83 13.99
CA LEU A 260 35.67 59.15 13.40
C LEU A 260 36.04 60.21 14.43
N ARG A 261 35.47 60.13 15.65
CA ARG A 261 35.85 60.98 16.78
C ARG A 261 37.28 60.67 17.24
N TRP A 262 37.67 59.40 17.28
CA TRP A 262 39.02 59.01 17.69
C TRP A 262 40.09 59.46 16.68
N ILE A 263 39.76 59.42 15.38
CA ILE A 263 40.62 59.91 14.28
C ILE A 263 40.50 61.46 14.11
N ARG A 264 39.64 62.13 14.89
CA ARG A 264 39.34 63.58 14.84
C ARG A 264 38.88 64.08 13.46
N ARG A 265 38.29 63.22 12.62
CA ARG A 265 37.81 63.56 11.26
C ARG A 265 36.31 63.34 11.08
N GLN A 266 35.52 63.95 11.95
CA GLN A 266 34.06 63.82 11.98
C GLN A 266 33.37 64.29 10.70
N HIS A 267 33.97 65.24 9.97
CA HIS A 267 33.47 65.68 8.67
C HIS A 267 33.45 64.56 7.62
N LEU A 268 34.20 63.45 7.78
CA LEU A 268 34.14 62.31 6.86
C LEU A 268 32.86 61.47 7.02
N ALA A 269 32.00 61.80 7.99
CA ALA A 269 30.71 61.13 8.19
C ALA A 269 29.85 61.09 6.91
N TRP A 270 29.85 62.18 6.12
CA TRP A 270 29.05 62.25 4.88
C TRP A 270 29.55 61.28 3.79
N VAL A 271 30.80 60.81 3.85
CA VAL A 271 31.37 59.81 2.92
C VAL A 271 31.27 58.40 3.51
N THR A 272 31.61 58.24 4.78
CA THR A 272 31.65 56.94 5.46
C THR A 272 30.27 56.32 5.62
N ILE A 273 29.24 57.10 5.92
CA ILE A 273 27.86 56.60 6.05
C ILE A 273 27.39 55.96 4.73
N PRO A 274 27.48 56.61 3.55
CA PRO A 274 27.17 55.97 2.27
C PRO A 274 27.99 54.72 1.99
N ILE A 275 29.31 54.73 2.22
CA ILE A 275 30.18 53.58 1.95
C ILE A 275 29.80 52.40 2.85
N LEU A 276 29.60 52.63 4.15
CA LEU A 276 29.19 51.59 5.09
C LEU A 276 27.82 51.04 4.73
N ALA A 277 26.86 51.89 4.35
CA ALA A 277 25.54 51.46 3.90
C ALA A 277 25.62 50.58 2.64
N LEU A 278 26.41 50.97 1.64
CA LEU A 278 26.66 50.17 0.42
C LEU A 278 27.36 48.84 0.75
N SER A 279 28.35 48.86 1.62
CA SER A 279 29.07 47.64 2.04
C SER A 279 28.15 46.67 2.80
N TYR A 280 27.27 47.19 3.64
CA TYR A 280 26.30 46.41 4.39
C TYR A 280 25.22 45.83 3.47
N LEU A 281 24.72 46.63 2.52
CA LEU A 281 23.82 46.15 1.47
C LEU A 281 24.45 45.01 0.67
N GLY A 282 25.72 45.17 0.24
CA GLY A 282 26.48 44.14 -0.47
C GLY A 282 26.69 42.88 0.37
N SER A 283 26.96 43.05 1.67
CA SER A 283 27.13 41.94 2.62
C SER A 283 25.83 41.17 2.84
N ILE A 284 24.71 41.87 3.06
CA ILE A 284 23.38 41.24 3.14
C ILE A 284 23.06 40.52 1.85
N PHE A 285 23.26 41.17 0.70
CA PHE A 285 22.97 40.56 -0.60
C PHE A 285 23.79 39.28 -0.80
N GLY A 286 25.08 39.30 -0.45
CA GLY A 286 25.96 38.14 -0.47
C GLY A 286 25.49 37.02 0.47
N ILE A 287 25.16 37.34 1.72
CA ILE A 287 24.65 36.37 2.69
C ILE A 287 23.34 35.75 2.20
N VAL A 288 22.38 36.56 1.75
CA VAL A 288 21.07 36.10 1.29
C VAL A 288 21.15 35.22 0.04
N THR A 289 22.10 35.49 -0.85
CA THR A 289 22.34 34.68 -2.06
C THR A 289 23.09 33.38 -1.76
N HIS A 290 24.04 33.40 -0.83
CA HIS A 290 24.75 32.19 -0.38
C HIS A 290 23.88 31.25 0.46
N VAL A 291 23.00 31.79 1.32
CA VAL A 291 22.15 30.97 2.19
C VAL A 291 20.92 30.43 1.45
N ARG A 292 20.59 30.95 0.25
CA ARG A 292 19.42 30.59 -0.57
C ARG A 292 19.17 29.08 -0.66
N ALA A 293 20.19 28.28 -0.97
CA ALA A 293 20.09 26.83 -1.12
C ALA A 293 19.74 26.10 0.20
N SER A 294 20.12 26.67 1.35
CA SER A 294 19.88 26.10 2.70
C SER A 294 18.63 26.63 3.39
N THR A 295 17.91 27.60 2.80
CA THR A 295 16.70 28.21 3.41
C THR A 295 15.39 27.49 3.07
N GLY A 296 15.41 26.52 2.17
CA GLY A 296 14.22 25.72 1.87
C GLY A 296 13.86 24.84 3.06
N VAL A 297 12.57 24.82 3.40
CA VAL A 297 12.02 23.87 4.38
C VAL A 297 11.37 22.74 3.60
N LEU A 298 11.85 21.52 3.83
CA LEU A 298 11.30 20.30 3.29
C LEU A 298 10.47 19.63 4.40
N ASN A 299 9.15 19.76 4.31
CA ASN A 299 8.23 19.03 5.17
C ASN A 299 7.95 17.66 4.55
N THR A 300 8.12 16.58 5.30
CA THR A 300 7.88 15.23 4.79
C THR A 300 6.96 14.44 5.71
N VAL A 301 6.06 13.69 5.09
CA VAL A 301 5.26 12.65 5.73
C VAL A 301 5.56 11.33 5.04
N GLY A 302 6.17 10.40 5.77
CA GLY A 302 6.58 9.10 5.25
C GLY A 302 5.66 7.98 5.71
N LEU A 303 5.52 6.95 4.89
CA LEU A 303 4.93 5.66 5.24
C LEU A 303 5.97 4.58 4.96
N VAL A 304 6.31 3.78 5.98
CA VAL A 304 7.23 2.65 5.84
C VAL A 304 6.68 1.40 6.52
N THR A 305 6.79 0.28 5.81
CA THR A 305 6.35 -1.03 6.31
C THR A 305 7.58 -1.88 6.62
N LEU A 306 7.66 -2.37 7.86
CA LEU A 306 8.75 -3.23 8.30
C LEU A 306 8.28 -4.68 8.20
N ASP A 307 8.46 -5.30 7.02
CA ASP A 307 8.11 -6.70 6.78
C ASP A 307 9.34 -7.61 6.59
N GLY A 308 9.51 -8.57 7.49
CA GLY A 308 10.60 -9.55 7.46
C GLY A 308 11.97 -9.01 7.91
N GLY A 309 13.04 -9.75 7.62
CA GLY A 309 14.41 -9.46 8.09
C GLY A 309 15.28 -8.58 7.17
N ALA A 310 14.77 -8.13 6.02
CA ALA A 310 15.55 -7.34 5.05
C ALA A 310 15.83 -5.92 5.57
N SER A 311 17.00 -5.32 5.31
CA SER A 311 17.25 -3.95 5.75
C SER A 311 16.68 -2.90 4.79
N LEU A 312 16.54 -3.22 3.51
CA LEU A 312 15.95 -2.34 2.51
C LEU A 312 14.42 -2.52 2.52
N ARG A 313 13.69 -1.46 2.85
CA ARG A 313 12.22 -1.45 3.06
C ARG A 313 11.52 -0.57 2.03
N PRO A 314 10.38 -0.98 1.45
CA PRO A 314 9.58 -0.09 0.62
C PRO A 314 9.06 1.09 1.46
N ALA A 315 9.09 2.28 0.89
CA ALA A 315 8.60 3.49 1.54
C ALA A 315 8.00 4.46 0.53
N THR A 316 6.94 5.13 0.98
CA THR A 316 6.30 6.22 0.24
C THR A 316 6.55 7.51 1.00
N LEU A 317 7.18 8.49 0.36
CA LEU A 317 7.49 9.78 0.97
C LEU A 317 6.68 10.87 0.28
N TYR A 318 5.81 11.54 1.02
CA TYR A 318 5.16 12.77 0.59
C TYR A 318 6.03 13.94 1.04
N MET A 319 6.38 14.83 0.12
CA MET A 319 7.31 15.93 0.39
C MET A 319 6.72 17.26 -0.08
N GLY A 320 6.76 18.26 0.78
CA GLY A 320 6.43 19.66 0.48
C GLY A 320 7.66 20.53 0.63
N LEU A 321 8.14 21.11 -0.48
CA LEU A 321 9.25 22.06 -0.46
C LEU A 321 8.70 23.49 -0.41
N ALA A 322 8.87 24.16 0.73
CA ALA A 322 8.59 25.58 0.89
C ALA A 322 9.86 26.41 0.69
N THR A 323 9.77 27.44 -0.14
CA THR A 323 10.93 28.29 -0.46
C THR A 323 10.66 29.76 -0.20
N PRO A 324 11.58 30.51 0.46
CA PRO A 324 11.39 31.94 0.73
C PRO A 324 11.69 32.81 -0.50
N GLN A 325 12.44 32.29 -1.48
CA GLN A 325 12.84 32.99 -2.69
C GLN A 325 12.17 32.40 -3.94
N SER A 326 11.85 33.24 -4.92
CA SER A 326 11.39 32.75 -6.22
C SER A 326 12.55 32.18 -7.03
N GLY A 327 12.31 31.12 -7.81
CA GLY A 327 13.34 30.52 -8.65
C GLY A 327 13.00 29.11 -9.09
N ASN A 328 13.97 28.49 -9.76
CA ASN A 328 13.97 27.05 -9.99
C ASN A 328 14.73 26.38 -8.85
N TYR A 329 14.28 25.21 -8.44
CA TYR A 329 14.91 24.41 -7.39
C TYR A 329 15.07 22.98 -7.88
N HIS A 330 16.25 22.40 -7.65
CA HIS A 330 16.60 21.04 -8.06
C HIS A 330 16.69 20.15 -6.82
N LEU A 331 15.66 19.34 -6.60
CA LEU A 331 15.64 18.31 -5.57
C LEU A 331 16.25 17.03 -6.13
N THR A 332 17.22 16.45 -5.44
CA THR A 332 17.80 15.13 -5.77
C THR A 332 17.64 14.18 -4.60
N TYR A 333 17.36 12.92 -4.90
CA TYR A 333 17.26 11.85 -3.94
C TYR A 333 18.38 10.83 -4.16
N ASN A 334 19.08 10.48 -3.08
CA ASN A 334 20.17 9.50 -3.13
C ASN A 334 19.62 8.08 -2.99
N GLY A 335 19.20 7.52 -4.12
CA GLY A 335 18.71 6.15 -4.25
C GLY A 335 17.77 6.00 -5.45
N SER A 336 17.40 4.77 -5.77
CA SER A 336 16.35 4.50 -6.75
C SER A 336 15.00 4.95 -6.21
N ALA A 337 14.30 5.78 -6.95
CA ALA A 337 12.98 6.26 -6.57
C ALA A 337 12.17 6.68 -7.80
N LEU A 338 10.85 6.64 -7.66
CA LEU A 338 9.89 7.04 -8.68
C LEU A 338 9.15 8.30 -8.19
N PRO A 339 9.55 9.50 -8.65
CA PRO A 339 8.88 10.74 -8.27
C PRO A 339 7.59 10.93 -9.08
N ALA A 340 6.51 11.30 -8.41
CA ALA A 340 5.22 11.60 -9.02
C ALA A 340 4.65 12.94 -8.49
N PRO A 341 3.97 13.72 -9.34
CA PRO A 341 3.39 14.99 -8.93
C PRO A 341 2.11 14.75 -8.13
N LEU A 342 1.87 15.57 -7.11
CA LEU A 342 0.56 15.63 -6.46
C LEU A 342 -0.37 16.57 -7.26
N PRO A 343 -1.61 16.15 -7.60
CA PRO A 343 -2.55 17.02 -8.31
C PRO A 343 -2.85 18.29 -7.51
N GLN A 344 -2.56 19.47 -8.05
CA GLN A 344 -2.93 20.74 -7.40
C GLN A 344 -4.24 21.27 -7.97
N VAL A 345 -5.25 21.42 -7.12
CA VAL A 345 -6.54 22.01 -7.51
C VAL A 345 -6.57 23.50 -7.20
N SER A 346 -6.75 24.31 -8.24
CA SER A 346 -6.80 25.76 -8.10
C SER A 346 -8.20 26.19 -7.63
N HIS A 347 -8.26 26.79 -6.44
CA HIS A 347 -9.49 27.12 -5.70
C HIS A 347 -10.34 28.27 -6.31
N GLY A 348 -9.90 28.88 -7.43
CA GLY A 348 -10.44 30.15 -7.93
C GLY A 348 -11.69 30.08 -8.81
N GLY A 349 -12.28 28.91 -9.04
CA GLY A 349 -13.51 28.80 -9.84
C GLY A 349 -14.07 27.40 -9.74
N GLY A 350 -15.23 27.28 -9.07
CA GLY A 350 -15.81 26.03 -8.60
C GLY A 350 -15.62 24.85 -9.54
N PHE A 351 -15.23 23.72 -8.95
CA PHE A 351 -14.85 22.49 -9.63
C PHE A 351 -15.89 22.01 -10.68
N PHE A 352 -17.18 22.21 -10.41
CA PHE A 352 -18.28 21.87 -11.32
C PHE A 352 -18.42 22.77 -12.55
N PHE A 353 -17.77 23.94 -12.57
CA PHE A 353 -17.90 24.95 -13.63
C PHE A 353 -16.72 24.97 -14.60
N ARG A 354 -15.68 24.17 -14.36
CA ARG A 354 -14.54 24.01 -15.30
C ARG A 354 -14.71 22.74 -16.12
N GLY A 355 -14.82 22.89 -17.45
CA GLY A 355 -14.78 21.76 -18.37
C GLY A 355 -13.45 21.00 -18.28
N ALA A 356 -13.49 19.68 -18.46
CA ALA A 356 -12.33 18.78 -18.46
C ALA A 356 -11.18 19.22 -19.39
N SER A 357 -11.50 20.02 -20.42
CA SER A 357 -10.55 20.63 -21.35
C SER A 357 -9.59 21.65 -20.71
N THR A 358 -9.90 22.19 -19.53
CA THR A 358 -9.05 23.21 -18.85
C THR A 358 -7.97 22.62 -17.94
N LEU A 359 -8.08 21.34 -17.56
CA LEU A 359 -7.05 20.63 -16.75
C LEU A 359 -5.82 20.25 -17.58
N HIS A 360 -5.96 20.06 -18.90
CA HIS A 360 -4.85 19.76 -19.80
C HIS A 360 -3.91 20.96 -20.04
N ALA A 361 -4.30 22.18 -19.68
CA ALA A 361 -3.60 23.41 -20.04
C ALA A 361 -2.79 24.04 -18.90
N THR A 362 -2.80 23.47 -17.69
CA THR A 362 -2.00 23.99 -16.57
C THR A 362 -0.62 23.32 -16.59
N PRO A 363 0.48 24.06 -16.83
CA PRO A 363 1.80 23.47 -16.77
C PRO A 363 2.06 22.96 -15.35
N LEU A 364 2.48 21.69 -15.24
CA LEU A 364 2.80 21.00 -13.97
C LEU A 364 3.82 21.78 -13.11
N GLY A 365 4.57 22.69 -13.74
CA GLY A 365 5.59 23.48 -13.08
C GLY A 365 6.76 22.64 -12.60
N MET A 366 6.89 21.38 -12.98
CA MET A 366 7.99 20.52 -12.55
C MET A 366 8.45 19.60 -13.68
N ARG A 367 9.71 19.17 -13.60
CA ARG A 367 10.28 18.09 -14.41
C ARG A 367 10.71 16.96 -13.48
N LEU A 368 10.40 15.73 -13.88
CA LEU A 368 10.67 14.52 -13.12
C LEU A 368 11.72 13.71 -13.90
N GLN A 369 12.68 13.17 -13.18
CA GLN A 369 13.74 12.32 -13.71
C GLN A 369 13.93 11.16 -12.75
N GLU A 370 13.97 9.94 -13.27
CA GLU A 370 14.11 8.70 -12.50
C GLU A 370 15.57 8.24 -12.48
N ASP A 371 16.23 8.25 -13.66
CA ASP A 371 17.59 7.73 -13.83
C ASP A 371 18.63 8.79 -14.20
N PRO A 372 19.91 8.62 -13.80
CA PRO A 372 20.46 7.57 -12.93
C PRO A 372 20.29 7.86 -11.42
N GLN A 373 19.82 9.05 -11.07
CA GLN A 373 19.41 9.45 -9.73
C GLN A 373 18.06 10.16 -9.84
N ALA A 374 17.14 9.83 -8.95
CA ALA A 374 15.83 10.46 -8.95
C ALA A 374 15.96 11.96 -8.64
N ALA A 375 15.46 12.79 -9.55
CA ALA A 375 15.54 14.24 -9.46
C ALA A 375 14.23 14.91 -9.86
N VAL A 376 13.91 15.98 -9.15
CA VAL A 376 12.73 16.82 -9.42
C VAL A 376 13.19 18.26 -9.56
N THR A 377 12.92 18.85 -10.72
CA THR A 377 13.15 20.28 -10.94
C THR A 377 11.84 21.02 -10.81
N PHE A 378 11.68 21.82 -9.75
CA PHE A 378 10.57 22.75 -9.62
C PHE A 378 10.86 24.02 -10.42
N LEU A 379 9.97 24.37 -11.34
CA LEU A 379 10.11 25.47 -12.28
C LEU A 379 9.33 26.72 -11.82
N SER A 380 10.00 27.86 -11.75
CA SER A 380 9.36 29.16 -11.49
C SER A 380 8.53 29.19 -10.21
N MET A 381 9.06 28.65 -9.10
CA MET A 381 8.46 28.81 -7.78
C MET A 381 8.42 30.30 -7.40
N LYS A 382 7.34 30.73 -6.76
CA LYS A 382 7.21 32.11 -6.24
C LYS A 382 7.69 32.17 -4.80
N ARG A 383 7.96 33.38 -4.30
CA ARG A 383 8.32 33.60 -2.89
C ARG A 383 7.22 33.07 -1.98
N TRP A 384 7.61 32.36 -0.92
CA TRP A 384 6.71 31.78 0.09
C TRP A 384 5.66 30.84 -0.49
N THR A 385 6.02 30.14 -1.57
CA THR A 385 5.18 29.08 -2.12
C THR A 385 5.75 27.73 -1.80
N MET A 386 4.84 26.78 -1.63
CA MET A 386 5.15 25.37 -1.51
C MET A 386 4.85 24.66 -2.83
N ARG A 387 5.66 23.66 -3.14
CA ARG A 387 5.28 22.63 -4.10
C ARG A 387 5.55 21.26 -3.53
N ASP A 388 4.69 20.33 -3.89
CA ASP A 388 4.62 19.01 -3.33
C ASP A 388 4.81 17.92 -4.37
N LEU A 389 5.32 16.79 -3.92
CA LEU A 389 5.47 15.57 -4.70
C LEU A 389 5.30 14.34 -3.80
N SER A 390 5.08 13.19 -4.42
CA SER A 390 5.23 11.88 -3.81
C SER A 390 6.43 11.17 -4.40
N LEU A 391 7.14 10.41 -3.58
CA LEU A 391 8.31 9.64 -3.97
C LEU A 391 8.15 8.21 -3.49
N GLU A 392 7.99 7.27 -4.43
CA GLU A 392 8.03 5.83 -4.13
C GLU A 392 9.48 5.36 -4.16
N THR A 393 9.96 4.76 -3.08
CA THR A 393 11.38 4.41 -2.95
C THR A 393 11.58 3.20 -2.04
N SER A 394 12.85 2.85 -1.79
CA SER A 394 13.22 1.94 -0.73
C SER A 394 14.29 2.56 0.16
N VAL A 395 14.09 2.45 1.48
CA VAL A 395 14.93 3.04 2.50
C VAL A 395 15.65 1.95 3.29
N ASN A 396 16.92 2.19 3.63
CA ASN A 396 17.70 1.25 4.41
C ASN A 396 17.46 1.49 5.91
N ILE A 397 16.67 0.61 6.52
CA ILE A 397 16.39 0.58 7.96
C ILE A 397 16.99 -0.72 8.51
N PRO A 398 18.20 -0.67 9.10
CA PRO A 398 18.82 -1.85 9.67
C PRO A 398 18.05 -2.36 10.87
N GLY A 399 18.04 -3.68 11.05
CA GLY A 399 17.34 -4.34 12.16
C GLY A 399 15.89 -4.69 11.86
N ALA A 400 15.17 -5.10 12.91
CA ALA A 400 13.77 -5.50 12.82
C ALA A 400 13.07 -5.29 14.18
N VAL A 401 11.76 -5.07 14.13
CA VAL A 401 10.90 -5.18 15.30
C VAL A 401 10.63 -6.66 15.54
N ARG A 402 10.88 -7.14 16.76
CA ARG A 402 10.70 -8.55 17.14
C ARG A 402 9.60 -8.66 18.18
N SER A 403 8.66 -9.57 17.97
CA SER A 403 7.59 -9.87 18.91
C SER A 403 7.80 -11.23 19.59
N GLY A 404 7.56 -11.27 20.90
CA GLY A 404 7.40 -12.50 21.68
C GLY A 404 5.97 -12.63 22.20
N LEU A 405 4.98 -12.40 21.32
CA LEU A 405 3.56 -12.35 21.70
C LEU A 405 2.94 -13.75 21.68
N ILE A 406 2.16 -14.04 22.71
CA ILE A 406 1.46 -15.32 22.94
C ILE A 406 0.01 -15.05 23.29
N ILE A 407 -0.90 -15.89 22.81
CA ILE A 407 -2.32 -15.89 23.20
C ILE A 407 -2.46 -16.66 24.51
N ASP A 408 -2.99 -16.01 25.55
CA ASP A 408 -3.28 -16.65 26.83
C ASP A 408 -4.56 -17.54 26.78
N PRO A 409 -4.85 -18.34 27.81
CA PRO A 409 -6.06 -19.18 27.84
C PRO A 409 -7.39 -18.40 27.75
N GLN A 410 -7.39 -17.11 28.06
CA GLN A 410 -8.53 -16.20 27.97
C GLN A 410 -8.66 -15.56 26.58
N GLY A 411 -7.63 -15.70 25.74
CA GLY A 411 -7.55 -15.13 24.39
C GLY A 411 -6.93 -13.74 24.32
N ILE A 412 -6.28 -13.29 25.39
CA ILE A 412 -5.57 -12.02 25.45
C ILE A 412 -4.17 -12.22 24.86
N VAL A 413 -3.75 -11.31 24.00
CA VAL A 413 -2.40 -11.29 23.42
C VAL A 413 -1.47 -10.61 24.41
N THR A 414 -0.45 -11.33 24.87
CA THR A 414 0.51 -10.87 25.89
C THR A 414 1.95 -11.17 25.51
N GLY A 415 2.89 -10.34 25.96
CA GLY A 415 4.32 -10.57 25.76
C GLY A 415 5.11 -9.28 25.61
N SER A 416 6.31 -9.38 25.04
CA SER A 416 7.19 -8.22 24.82
C SER A 416 7.43 -7.95 23.34
N ILE A 417 7.48 -6.67 22.99
CA ILE A 417 7.95 -6.18 21.69
C ILE A 417 9.34 -5.57 21.90
N HIS A 418 10.28 -5.86 21.01
CA HIS A 418 11.62 -5.27 20.99
C HIS A 418 11.85 -4.53 19.68
N ASN A 419 12.18 -3.25 19.76
CA ASN A 419 12.54 -2.42 18.63
C ASN A 419 14.04 -2.56 18.34
N GLY A 420 14.41 -3.51 17.48
CA GLY A 420 15.80 -3.69 17.05
C GLY A 420 16.22 -2.77 15.91
N THR A 421 15.42 -1.76 15.55
CA THR A 421 15.73 -0.82 14.47
C THR A 421 16.49 0.40 14.98
N ASN A 422 16.91 1.28 14.06
CA ASN A 422 17.47 2.58 14.40
C ASN A 422 16.42 3.71 14.50
N LEU A 423 15.13 3.40 14.39
CA LEU A 423 14.06 4.38 14.51
C LEU A 423 13.56 4.40 15.95
N ASP A 424 13.41 5.58 16.55
CA ASP A 424 12.62 5.73 17.76
C ASP A 424 11.15 5.68 17.37
N LEU A 425 10.36 4.86 18.08
CA LEU A 425 8.91 4.71 17.87
C LEU A 425 8.17 5.52 18.92
N LEU A 426 7.64 6.67 18.50
CA LEU A 426 6.89 7.64 19.29
C LEU A 426 5.38 7.33 19.23
N ASP A 427 4.71 7.49 20.38
CA ASP A 427 3.30 7.19 20.59
C ASP A 427 2.85 5.84 19.97
N PRO A 428 3.60 4.74 20.11
CA PRO A 428 3.24 3.51 19.41
C PRO A 428 1.91 2.95 19.90
N VAL A 429 1.12 2.40 18.98
CA VAL A 429 -0.12 1.68 19.26
C VAL A 429 0.00 0.26 18.75
N ILE A 430 -0.54 -0.69 19.52
CA ILE A 430 -0.82 -2.03 19.03
C ILE A 430 -2.29 -2.14 18.64
N VAL A 431 -2.55 -2.74 17.49
CA VAL A 431 -3.88 -2.98 16.96
C VAL A 431 -4.12 -4.48 16.91
N ALA A 432 -5.23 -4.94 17.48
CA ALA A 432 -5.67 -6.34 17.44
C ALA A 432 -7.20 -6.38 17.23
N GLY A 433 -7.61 -6.69 16.00
CA GLY A 433 -8.96 -6.39 15.53
C GLY A 433 -9.23 -4.88 15.58
N GLN A 434 -10.32 -4.49 16.23
CA GLN A 434 -10.67 -3.09 16.50
C GLN A 434 -10.07 -2.53 17.79
N THR A 435 -9.46 -3.38 18.63
CA THR A 435 -8.83 -2.88 19.85
C THR A 435 -7.53 -2.18 19.51
N VAL A 436 -7.47 -0.89 19.81
CA VAL A 436 -6.25 -0.07 19.76
C VAL A 436 -5.77 0.17 21.18
N ALA A 437 -4.57 -0.32 21.50
CA ALA A 437 -3.93 -0.08 22.80
C ALA A 437 -2.68 0.78 22.62
N ARG A 438 -2.66 1.95 23.27
CA ARG A 438 -1.49 2.83 23.30
C ARG A 438 -0.40 2.23 24.19
N LEU A 439 0.83 2.33 23.71
CA LEU A 439 2.04 1.89 24.39
C LEU A 439 2.90 3.11 24.75
N SER A 440 3.86 2.91 25.64
CA SER A 440 4.91 3.90 25.88
C SER A 440 5.89 3.92 24.70
N ASP A 441 6.53 5.07 24.48
CA ASP A 441 7.58 5.23 23.45
C ASP A 441 8.62 4.10 23.53
N ILE A 442 8.97 3.55 22.37
CA ILE A 442 9.94 2.47 22.25
C ILE A 442 11.18 3.03 21.54
N PRO A 443 12.20 3.49 22.29
CA PRO A 443 13.43 3.99 21.67
C PRO A 443 14.12 2.92 20.83
N ALA A 444 15.03 3.32 19.95
CA ALA A 444 15.88 2.40 19.21
C ALA A 444 16.63 1.46 20.18
N GLY A 445 16.50 0.14 19.98
CA GLY A 445 17.03 -0.89 20.88
C GLY A 445 16.18 -1.15 22.14
N GLY A 446 15.05 -0.45 22.31
CA GLY A 446 14.16 -0.57 23.46
C GLY A 446 13.18 -1.74 23.39
N SER A 447 12.48 -1.99 24.50
CA SER A 447 11.43 -3.00 24.60
C SER A 447 10.24 -2.50 25.41
N VAL A 448 9.05 -3.00 25.10
CA VAL A 448 7.82 -2.72 25.83
C VAL A 448 7.03 -4.00 26.05
N TYR A 449 6.37 -4.11 27.21
CA TYR A 449 5.44 -5.19 27.49
C TYR A 449 4.04 -4.82 26.99
N VAL A 450 3.36 -5.78 26.39
CA VAL A 450 2.04 -5.60 25.79
C VAL A 450 1.05 -6.59 26.41
N ARG A 451 -0.16 -6.09 26.63
CA ARG A 451 -1.33 -6.87 26.97
C ARG A 451 -2.54 -6.25 26.27
N VAL A 452 -3.03 -6.89 25.23
CA VAL A 452 -4.17 -6.43 24.43
C VAL A 452 -5.18 -7.56 24.26
N GLN A 453 -6.45 -7.26 24.47
CA GLN A 453 -7.53 -8.22 24.25
C GLN A 453 -8.12 -7.96 22.87
N PRO A 454 -7.94 -8.87 21.89
CA PRO A 454 -8.55 -8.70 20.57
C PRO A 454 -10.07 -8.60 20.68
N SER A 455 -10.65 -7.67 19.92
CA SER A 455 -12.10 -7.52 19.82
C SER A 455 -12.48 -7.05 18.43
N VAL A 456 -13.63 -7.50 17.97
CA VAL A 456 -14.32 -6.95 16.80
C VAL A 456 -15.80 -6.90 17.15
N ASP A 457 -16.41 -5.73 17.04
CA ASP A 457 -17.84 -5.52 17.23
C ASP A 457 -18.52 -5.44 15.86
N ASN A 458 -19.37 -6.42 15.58
CA ASN A 458 -20.14 -6.50 14.33
C ASN A 458 -21.50 -5.79 14.44
N SER A 459 -21.85 -5.23 15.61
CA SER A 459 -23.18 -4.63 15.87
C SER A 459 -23.26 -3.13 15.59
N GLY A 460 -22.12 -2.46 15.37
CA GLY A 460 -22.04 -1.04 15.03
C GLY A 460 -21.98 -0.79 13.53
N GLN A 461 -22.91 0.01 13.00
CA GLN A 461 -22.92 0.44 11.59
C GLN A 461 -21.95 1.61 11.28
N ASP A 462 -21.11 2.03 12.25
CA ASP A 462 -20.18 3.14 12.03
C ASP A 462 -18.73 2.64 12.16
N PRO A 463 -18.14 2.10 11.07
CA PRO A 463 -16.72 1.85 10.95
C PRO A 463 -15.99 3.19 10.83
N ALA A 464 -16.02 4.00 11.91
CA ALA A 464 -15.13 5.14 12.11
C ALA A 464 -13.74 4.69 11.67
N SER A 465 -13.16 5.40 10.69
CA SER A 465 -12.08 4.87 9.87
C SER A 465 -11.03 4.22 10.74
N PHE A 466 -10.55 3.01 10.40
CA PHE A 466 -9.51 2.31 11.17
C PHE A 466 -8.39 3.26 11.64
N TRP A 467 -8.03 4.19 10.77
CA TRP A 467 -7.14 5.32 10.99
C TRP A 467 -7.56 6.30 12.10
N GLU A 468 -8.82 6.74 12.16
CA GLU A 468 -9.35 7.57 13.25
C GLU A 468 -9.21 6.90 14.61
N ASN A 469 -9.40 5.58 14.69
CA ASN A 469 -9.29 4.84 15.95
C ASN A 469 -7.84 4.72 16.47
N LEU A 470 -6.82 4.89 15.62
CA LEU A 470 -5.41 4.80 16.03
C LEU A 470 -5.01 5.97 16.96
N TYR A 471 -5.17 7.20 16.49
CA TYR A 471 -4.65 8.40 17.16
C TYR A 471 -5.73 9.45 17.49
N GLY A 472 -6.98 9.19 17.08
CA GLY A 472 -8.02 10.22 16.95
C GLY A 472 -7.69 11.12 15.78
N GLY A 473 -8.46 11.07 14.70
CA GLY A 473 -8.38 12.12 13.69
C GLY A 473 -9.34 13.23 14.07
N ASP A 474 -8.96 14.50 13.87
CA ASP A 474 -9.97 15.43 13.40
C ASP A 474 -10.35 14.91 12.01
N SER A 475 -11.25 13.92 11.99
CA SER A 475 -12.07 13.69 10.80
C SER A 475 -12.46 15.08 10.37
N LEU A 476 -12.30 15.39 9.10
CA LEU A 476 -12.90 16.56 8.49
C LEU A 476 -14.43 16.34 8.55
N ARG A 477 -15.01 16.27 9.76
CA ARG A 477 -16.43 16.19 10.10
C ARG A 477 -17.11 17.53 9.79
N ASN A 478 -16.34 18.52 9.36
CA ASN A 478 -16.81 19.70 8.63
C ASN A 478 -16.92 19.48 7.11
N ALA A 479 -16.70 18.27 6.60
CA ALA A 479 -17.51 17.81 5.48
C ALA A 479 -18.89 17.49 6.07
N ASP A 480 -19.68 18.54 6.28
CA ASP A 480 -21.12 18.40 6.21
C ASP A 480 -21.40 17.61 4.94
N HIS A 481 -21.67 16.32 5.14
CA HIS A 481 -22.52 15.48 4.31
C HIS A 481 -23.39 16.38 3.43
N PHE A 482 -22.95 16.61 2.17
CA PHE A 482 -23.54 17.58 1.24
C PHE A 482 -24.36 18.72 1.88
N GLY A 483 -23.74 19.51 2.77
CA GLY A 483 -24.35 20.66 3.44
C GLY A 483 -24.67 21.79 2.47
N GLY A 484 -25.67 21.59 1.61
CA GLY A 484 -25.95 22.46 0.48
C GLY A 484 -24.76 22.59 -0.49
N LEU A 485 -25.01 23.03 -1.71
CA LEU A 485 -23.95 23.32 -2.70
C LEU A 485 -23.05 24.53 -2.30
N ARG A 486 -23.06 24.95 -1.03
CA ARG A 486 -22.35 26.16 -0.54
C ARG A 486 -21.05 25.85 0.19
N ASP A 487 -20.92 24.74 0.90
CA ASP A 487 -19.75 24.47 1.76
C ASP A 487 -18.69 23.53 1.15
N CYS A 488 -18.93 22.94 -0.03
CA CYS A 488 -17.91 22.14 -0.76
C CYS A 488 -16.69 22.95 -1.25
N CYS A 489 -16.69 24.27 -1.00
CA CYS A 489 -15.67 25.22 -1.42
C CYS A 489 -14.94 25.89 -0.24
N ASN A 490 -15.27 25.53 1.00
CA ASN A 490 -14.58 26.06 2.18
C ASN A 490 -13.30 25.27 2.48
N GLN A 491 -12.24 25.99 2.83
CA GLN A 491 -10.84 25.56 2.79
C GLN A 491 -10.56 24.35 3.70
N PHE A 492 -10.04 23.26 3.12
CA PHE A 492 -9.43 22.15 3.85
C PHE A 492 -8.15 22.61 4.56
N SER A 493 -8.29 23.10 5.79
CA SER A 493 -7.16 23.52 6.61
C SER A 493 -7.09 22.66 7.85
N TYR A 494 -6.00 21.90 7.99
CA TYR A 494 -5.71 21.27 9.27
C TYR A 494 -5.45 22.33 10.34
N PRO A 495 -5.76 22.02 11.62
CA PRO A 495 -5.36 22.87 12.73
C PRO A 495 -3.84 23.11 12.69
N GLN A 496 -3.46 24.35 12.99
CA GLN A 496 -2.05 24.74 13.10
C GLN A 496 -1.38 23.86 14.17
N GLU A 497 -0.23 23.28 13.82
CA GLU A 497 0.56 22.46 14.72
C GLU A 497 0.99 23.28 15.96
N THR A 498 0.57 22.86 17.16
CA THR A 498 1.09 23.39 18.43
C THR A 498 2.00 22.40 19.15
N GLN A 499 1.76 21.11 18.94
CA GLN A 499 2.52 19.98 19.49
C GLN A 499 2.60 18.83 18.47
N LEU A 500 3.53 17.89 18.68
CA LEU A 500 3.73 16.73 17.80
C LEU A 500 2.43 15.92 17.59
N LEU A 501 1.61 15.77 18.64
CA LEU A 501 0.35 15.03 18.54
C LEU A 501 -0.60 15.67 17.51
N ASP A 502 -0.65 16.99 17.38
CA ASP A 502 -1.51 17.66 16.38
C ASP A 502 -1.05 17.28 14.96
N ARG A 503 0.27 17.30 14.74
CA ARG A 503 0.89 16.88 13.48
C ARG A 503 0.61 15.40 13.17
N VAL A 504 0.71 14.52 14.18
CA VAL A 504 0.34 13.10 14.06
C VAL A 504 -1.11 12.95 13.60
N ARG A 505 -2.06 13.67 14.22
CA ARG A 505 -3.48 13.60 13.84
C ARG A 505 -3.73 14.07 12.41
N ASN A 506 -3.08 15.17 12.00
CA ASN A 506 -3.17 15.67 10.63
C ASN A 506 -2.56 14.67 9.63
N ALA A 507 -1.41 14.09 9.97
CA ALA A 507 -0.77 13.06 9.16
C ALA A 507 -1.61 11.79 9.05
N VAL A 508 -2.32 11.37 10.10
CA VAL A 508 -3.31 10.28 10.05
C VAL A 508 -4.43 10.61 9.08
N ALA A 509 -5.03 11.80 9.19
CA ALA A 509 -6.10 12.23 8.30
C ALA A 509 -5.65 12.37 6.84
N MET A 510 -4.40 12.75 6.62
CA MET A 510 -3.74 12.79 5.32
C MET A 510 -3.50 11.39 4.75
N LEU A 511 -2.89 10.49 5.53
CA LEU A 511 -2.53 9.14 5.10
C LEU A 511 -3.76 8.25 4.90
N SER A 512 -4.81 8.39 5.71
CA SER A 512 -6.06 7.66 5.53
C SER A 512 -6.72 7.96 4.18
N GLN A 513 -6.55 9.18 3.66
CA GLN A 513 -7.03 9.56 2.33
C GLN A 513 -6.05 9.12 1.24
N ALA A 514 -4.76 9.36 1.43
CA ALA A 514 -3.74 9.09 0.42
C ALA A 514 -3.49 7.58 0.19
N ARG A 515 -3.56 6.79 1.26
CA ARG A 515 -3.28 5.35 1.31
C ARG A 515 -4.25 4.64 2.29
N PRO A 516 -5.56 4.62 2.01
CA PRO A 516 -6.56 4.02 2.91
C PRO A 516 -6.24 2.56 3.25
N ASP A 517 -5.70 1.81 2.29
CA ASP A 517 -5.43 0.38 2.39
C ASP A 517 -4.03 0.04 2.96
N ALA A 518 -3.21 1.05 3.30
CA ALA A 518 -1.81 0.84 3.67
C ALA A 518 -1.61 0.03 4.95
N LEU A 519 -2.58 0.05 5.88
CA LEU A 519 -2.48 -0.67 7.14
C LEU A 519 -3.34 -1.92 7.18
N SER A 520 -4.53 -1.88 6.57
CA SER A 520 -5.43 -3.03 6.54
C SER A 520 -4.74 -4.24 5.93
N GLY A 521 -3.97 -4.11 4.85
CA GLY A 521 -3.28 -5.25 4.22
C GLY A 521 -2.09 -5.88 4.97
N LEU A 522 -1.61 -5.31 6.09
CA LEU A 522 -0.30 -5.68 6.65
C LEU A 522 -0.32 -6.90 7.59
N GLY A 523 -1.43 -7.19 8.27
CA GLY A 523 -1.51 -8.34 9.17
C GLY A 523 -2.52 -8.21 10.30
N GLU A 524 -2.59 -9.26 11.11
CA GLU A 524 -3.66 -9.53 12.09
C GLU A 524 -3.50 -8.71 13.38
N VAL A 525 -2.25 -8.58 13.83
CA VAL A 525 -1.85 -7.75 14.97
C VAL A 525 -0.71 -6.85 14.51
N LEU A 526 -0.92 -5.54 14.60
CA LEU A 526 -0.03 -4.54 14.03
C LEU A 526 0.55 -3.65 15.13
N LEU A 527 1.84 -3.36 15.04
CA LEU A 527 2.42 -2.22 15.73
C LEU A 527 2.51 -1.06 14.75
N VAL A 528 1.94 0.07 15.14
CA VAL A 528 1.99 1.32 14.38
C VAL A 528 2.59 2.37 15.28
N GLY A 529 3.62 3.09 14.84
CA GLY A 529 4.26 4.16 15.61
C GLY A 529 4.83 5.23 14.70
N TRP A 530 5.25 6.34 15.28
CA TRP A 530 5.78 7.48 14.55
C TRP A 530 7.28 7.64 14.75
N SER A 531 7.97 8.19 13.76
CA SER A 531 9.39 8.52 13.88
C SER A 531 9.70 9.84 13.18
N GLU A 532 10.34 10.76 13.89
CA GLU A 532 10.85 12.02 13.31
C GLU A 532 12.22 11.85 12.63
N ARG A 533 12.77 10.62 12.61
CA ARG A 533 14.06 10.36 12.00
C ARG A 533 13.97 10.48 10.47
N PRO A 534 14.84 11.26 9.81
CA PRO A 534 14.79 11.44 8.36
C PRO A 534 14.90 10.12 7.60
N LEU A 535 13.94 9.85 6.70
CA LEU A 535 14.01 8.74 5.76
C LEU A 535 14.62 9.20 4.43
N GLY A 536 15.60 8.44 3.95
CA GLY A 536 16.36 8.74 2.74
C GLY A 536 17.22 10.02 2.83
N ALA A 537 18.11 10.22 1.85
CA ALA A 537 18.94 11.42 1.76
C ALA A 537 18.51 12.27 0.58
N VAL A 538 18.09 13.50 0.86
CA VAL A 538 17.59 14.49 -0.11
C VAL A 538 18.51 15.70 -0.09
N SER A 539 18.80 16.26 -1.26
CA SER A 539 19.44 17.58 -1.40
C SER A 539 18.60 18.50 -2.27
N VAL A 540 18.67 19.81 -2.01
CA VAL A 540 18.05 20.85 -2.82
C VAL A 540 19.16 21.80 -3.25
N ASP A 541 19.37 21.93 -4.56
CA ASP A 541 20.46 22.70 -5.18
C ASP A 541 21.85 22.33 -4.61
N GLY A 542 22.04 21.04 -4.29
CA GLY A 542 23.28 20.49 -3.73
C GLY A 542 23.48 20.72 -2.22
N ALA A 543 22.56 21.39 -1.53
CA ALA A 543 22.59 21.58 -0.08
C ALA A 543 21.56 20.69 0.63
N SER A 544 21.81 20.35 1.89
CA SER A 544 20.80 19.70 2.74
C SER A 544 19.76 20.74 3.17
N PRO A 545 18.47 20.58 2.80
CA PRO A 545 17.42 21.50 3.24
C PRO A 545 17.18 21.35 4.75
N GLN A 546 16.52 22.33 5.36
CA GLN A 546 15.93 22.12 6.67
C GLN A 546 14.80 21.11 6.53
N ARG A 547 14.87 20.00 7.27
CA ARG A 547 13.85 18.95 7.18
C ARG A 547 12.94 18.95 8.40
N ARG A 548 11.66 18.71 8.15
CA ARG A 548 10.65 18.33 9.14
C ARG A 548 10.10 16.99 8.73
N ASP A 549 10.64 15.91 9.27
CA ASP A 549 10.20 14.57 8.92
C ASP A 549 9.21 14.03 9.94
N LEU A 550 8.20 13.31 9.48
CA LEU A 550 7.29 12.54 10.31
C LEU A 550 6.93 11.27 9.56
N ASN A 551 7.32 10.11 10.08
CA ASN A 551 7.17 8.84 9.37
C ASN A 551 6.29 7.89 10.17
N LEU A 552 5.22 7.41 9.54
CA LEU A 552 4.44 6.29 10.05
C LEU A 552 5.22 5.00 9.79
N VAL A 553 5.54 4.30 10.86
CA VAL A 553 6.20 3.00 10.85
C VAL A 553 5.15 1.96 11.22
N ALA A 554 4.85 1.05 10.30
CA ALA A 554 3.91 -0.05 10.52
C ALA A 554 4.63 -1.40 10.40
N THR A 555 4.35 -2.32 11.32
CA THR A 555 4.94 -3.66 11.29
C THR A 555 3.94 -4.72 11.77
N PRO A 556 3.75 -5.81 10.99
CA PRO A 556 3.00 -6.96 11.48
C PRO A 556 3.76 -7.67 12.59
N LEU A 557 3.03 -8.05 13.63
CA LEU A 557 3.56 -8.77 14.77
C LEU A 557 3.11 -10.22 14.69
N SER A 558 4.05 -11.15 14.71
CA SER A 558 3.71 -12.56 14.84
C SER A 558 3.18 -12.84 16.25
N VAL A 559 2.00 -13.46 16.31
CA VAL A 559 1.37 -13.97 17.54
C VAL A 559 1.42 -15.49 17.52
N ARG A 560 1.85 -16.10 18.62
CA ARG A 560 1.98 -17.56 18.74
C ARG A 560 0.90 -18.13 19.68
N PHE A 561 0.49 -19.36 19.41
CA PHE A 561 -0.22 -20.15 20.41
C PHE A 561 0.72 -20.51 21.57
N PRO A 562 0.16 -20.82 22.76
CA PRO A 562 0.97 -21.33 23.86
C PRO A 562 1.65 -22.64 23.45
N SER A 563 2.82 -22.93 24.03
CA SER A 563 3.58 -24.15 23.69
C SER A 563 2.86 -25.44 24.11
N HIS A 564 1.94 -25.36 25.07
CA HIS A 564 1.10 -26.47 25.53
C HIS A 564 -0.14 -25.91 26.23
N GLY A 565 -1.21 -26.71 26.28
CA GLY A 565 -2.41 -26.39 27.05
C GLY A 565 -3.49 -25.66 26.26
N ALA A 566 -4.50 -25.17 26.98
CA ALA A 566 -5.69 -24.59 26.38
C ALA A 566 -5.45 -23.17 25.86
N PHE A 567 -6.14 -22.83 24.76
CA PHE A 567 -6.19 -21.48 24.22
C PHE A 567 -7.63 -21.10 23.86
N ARG A 568 -7.88 -19.79 23.85
CA ARG A 568 -9.09 -19.21 23.28
C ARG A 568 -8.70 -18.28 22.14
N LEU A 569 -9.36 -18.43 21.00
CA LEU A 569 -9.19 -17.57 19.84
C LEU A 569 -10.34 -16.55 19.82
N LEU A 570 -10.05 -15.29 20.11
CA LEU A 570 -11.02 -14.20 20.00
C LEU A 570 -11.09 -13.68 18.56
N ALA A 571 -12.24 -13.11 18.17
CA ALA A 571 -12.34 -12.38 16.91
C ALA A 571 -11.32 -11.22 16.90
N GLY A 572 -10.71 -10.94 15.74
CA GLY A 572 -9.62 -9.98 15.60
C GLY A 572 -8.24 -10.51 15.99
N THR A 573 -8.11 -11.80 16.33
CA THR A 573 -6.79 -12.41 16.60
C THR A 573 -6.11 -12.90 15.33
N LEU A 574 -6.89 -13.48 14.41
CA LEU A 574 -6.42 -13.96 13.10
C LEU A 574 -7.16 -13.20 12.00
N GLY A 575 -6.42 -12.74 10.99
CA GLY A 575 -6.91 -11.87 9.93
C GLY A 575 -7.07 -12.65 8.62
N PRO A 576 -8.18 -12.47 7.90
CA PRO A 576 -8.35 -13.10 6.61
C PRO A 576 -7.56 -12.34 5.53
N HIS A 577 -7.13 -13.07 4.52
CA HIS A 577 -6.62 -12.47 3.31
C HIS A 577 -7.37 -12.98 2.08
N LEU A 578 -7.64 -12.09 1.12
CA LEU A 578 -8.37 -12.45 -0.10
C LEU A 578 -7.47 -13.32 -0.98
N VAL A 579 -7.90 -14.56 -1.27
CA VAL A 579 -7.17 -15.52 -2.09
C VAL A 579 -7.84 -15.79 -3.42
N ASP A 580 -9.14 -15.60 -3.54
CA ASP A 580 -9.82 -15.97 -4.78
C ASP A 580 -11.08 -15.11 -4.97
N VAL A 581 -11.37 -14.79 -6.22
CA VAL A 581 -12.52 -13.98 -6.61
C VAL A 581 -13.09 -14.55 -7.91
N LEU A 582 -14.41 -14.74 -7.93
CA LEU A 582 -15.16 -14.85 -9.18
C LEU A 582 -15.80 -13.49 -9.43
N PRO A 583 -15.17 -12.65 -10.27
CA PRO A 583 -15.55 -11.26 -10.33
C PRO A 583 -16.86 -11.10 -11.12
N ARG A 584 -17.74 -10.24 -10.62
CA ARG A 584 -19.00 -9.78 -11.22
C ARG A 584 -19.11 -8.29 -10.93
N ALA A 585 -19.37 -7.46 -11.95
CA ALA A 585 -19.46 -6.03 -11.70
C ALA A 585 -20.60 -5.74 -10.72
N PRO A 586 -20.32 -4.97 -9.65
CA PRO A 586 -21.36 -4.47 -8.77
C PRO A 586 -22.35 -3.59 -9.55
N GLN A 587 -23.64 -3.73 -9.29
CA GLN A 587 -24.65 -2.80 -9.81
C GLN A 587 -24.55 -1.48 -9.04
N SER A 588 -24.23 -0.38 -9.73
CA SER A 588 -24.28 0.96 -9.12
C SER A 588 -25.18 1.89 -9.91
N ASN A 589 -25.90 2.77 -9.21
CA ASN A 589 -26.52 3.93 -9.82
C ASN A 589 -25.46 5.03 -9.99
N CYS A 590 -25.23 5.50 -11.22
CA CYS A 590 -24.27 6.56 -11.57
C CYS A 590 -24.44 7.89 -10.79
N CYS A 591 -25.51 8.06 -10.02
CA CYS A 591 -25.90 9.34 -9.41
C CYS A 591 -26.14 9.29 -7.90
N SER A 592 -25.79 8.21 -7.20
CA SER A 592 -25.99 8.14 -5.75
C SER A 592 -24.85 8.84 -4.98
N PHE A 593 -24.84 10.17 -4.98
CA PHE A 593 -24.09 10.99 -4.01
C PHE A 593 -24.86 11.03 -2.68
N GLY A 594 -25.14 9.86 -2.13
CA GLY A 594 -25.96 9.68 -0.94
C GLY A 594 -25.14 9.80 0.35
N PHE A 595 -25.66 10.61 1.25
CA PHE A 595 -25.30 10.71 2.67
C PHE A 595 -25.03 9.33 3.28
N GLY A 596 -23.82 9.10 3.81
CA GLY A 596 -23.47 7.96 4.66
C GLY A 596 -22.65 6.82 4.04
N ASN A 597 -22.48 6.75 2.70
CA ASN A 597 -21.91 5.57 2.02
C ASN A 597 -20.60 5.85 1.25
N ASP A 598 -19.78 6.80 1.73
CA ASP A 598 -18.53 7.22 1.07
C ASP A 598 -17.33 6.28 1.29
N GLN A 599 -17.53 5.12 1.94
CA GLN A 599 -16.45 4.17 2.20
C GLN A 599 -16.08 3.37 0.95
N GLN A 600 -14.78 3.39 0.61
CA GLN A 600 -14.23 2.53 -0.43
C GLN A 600 -14.16 1.10 0.09
N SER A 601 -14.84 0.16 -0.58
CA SER A 601 -14.73 -1.26 -0.22
C SER A 601 -13.36 -1.80 -0.60
N ALA A 602 -12.68 -2.49 0.33
CA ALA A 602 -11.47 -3.26 0.03
C ALA A 602 -11.72 -4.35 -1.03
N ALA A 603 -12.91 -4.97 -1.01
CA ALA A 603 -13.35 -5.90 -2.04
C ALA A 603 -14.85 -5.78 -2.28
N SER A 604 -15.27 -5.87 -3.55
CA SER A 604 -16.69 -5.85 -3.91
C SER A 604 -16.96 -6.80 -5.08
N VAL A 605 -18.12 -7.46 -5.04
CA VAL A 605 -18.57 -8.33 -6.12
C VAL A 605 -20.09 -8.27 -6.28
N GLY A 606 -20.55 -8.18 -7.51
CA GLY A 606 -21.97 -8.20 -7.86
C GLY A 606 -22.59 -9.61 -7.79
N SER A 607 -23.91 -9.66 -7.89
CA SER A 607 -24.71 -10.90 -7.87
C SER A 607 -24.14 -12.02 -8.75
N GLY A 608 -24.04 -13.22 -8.18
CA GLY A 608 -23.51 -14.41 -8.85
C GLY A 608 -21.98 -14.51 -8.87
N GLY A 609 -21.27 -13.56 -8.26
CA GLY A 609 -19.84 -13.66 -7.97
C GLY A 609 -19.57 -14.04 -6.52
N PHE A 610 -18.30 -14.25 -6.18
CA PHE A 610 -17.89 -14.59 -4.82
C PHE A 610 -16.50 -14.03 -4.48
N LEU A 611 -16.23 -13.92 -3.19
CA LEU A 611 -14.92 -13.64 -2.60
C LEU A 611 -14.53 -14.81 -1.71
N THR A 612 -13.31 -15.31 -1.84
CA THR A 612 -12.75 -16.38 -1.00
C THR A 612 -11.59 -15.82 -0.20
N PHE A 613 -11.66 -15.99 1.10
CA PHE A 613 -10.66 -15.58 2.06
C PHE A 613 -10.01 -16.79 2.73
N GLU A 614 -8.73 -16.67 3.04
CA GLU A 614 -7.96 -17.68 3.76
C GLU A 614 -7.49 -17.10 5.10
N PHE A 615 -7.55 -17.93 6.14
CA PHE A 615 -6.96 -17.68 7.45
C PHE A 615 -5.85 -18.70 7.69
N ASP A 616 -4.72 -18.20 8.18
CA ASP A 616 -3.58 -19.03 8.58
C ASP A 616 -3.65 -19.30 10.08
N VAL A 617 -3.70 -20.57 10.48
CA VAL A 617 -3.62 -20.98 11.89
C VAL A 617 -2.17 -21.31 12.24
N PRO A 618 -1.49 -20.52 13.09
CA PRO A 618 -0.11 -20.79 13.49
C PRO A 618 0.07 -22.21 14.07
N GLY A 619 1.14 -22.91 13.67
CA GLY A 619 1.48 -24.22 14.24
C GLY A 619 0.64 -25.41 13.72
N GLY A 620 0.18 -25.34 12.47
CA GLY A 620 -0.59 -26.39 11.79
C GLY A 620 -0.10 -27.81 12.08
N GLY A 621 -1.02 -28.70 12.47
CA GLY A 621 -0.75 -30.09 12.89
C GLY A 621 -0.62 -30.31 14.40
N HIS A 622 -0.18 -29.31 15.18
CA HIS A 622 -0.02 -29.39 16.64
C HIS A 622 -1.17 -28.73 17.43
N VAL A 623 -2.07 -28.05 16.73
CA VAL A 623 -3.20 -27.33 17.31
C VAL A 623 -4.48 -28.13 17.12
N ARG A 624 -5.10 -28.55 18.23
CA ARG A 624 -6.41 -29.21 18.22
C ARG A 624 -7.52 -28.21 18.52
N VAL A 625 -8.19 -27.73 17.49
CA VAL A 625 -9.36 -26.86 17.61
C VAL A 625 -10.60 -27.67 18.01
N GLN A 626 -11.23 -27.31 19.12
CA GLN A 626 -12.42 -27.97 19.66
C GLN A 626 -13.71 -27.23 19.32
N ARG A 627 -13.65 -25.89 19.28
CA ARG A 627 -14.73 -25.01 18.85
C ARG A 627 -14.20 -24.02 17.83
N LEU A 628 -14.94 -23.80 16.75
CA LEU A 628 -14.61 -22.86 15.70
C LEU A 628 -15.91 -22.22 15.21
N ALA A 629 -15.88 -20.91 15.02
CA ALA A 629 -16.96 -20.13 14.46
C ALA A 629 -16.41 -19.13 13.45
N VAL A 630 -17.19 -18.89 12.40
CA VAL A 630 -16.96 -17.83 11.42
C VAL A 630 -17.91 -16.70 11.75
N ASN A 631 -17.40 -15.48 11.90
CA ASN A 631 -18.19 -14.29 12.11
C ASN A 631 -18.07 -13.41 10.87
N VAL A 632 -19.18 -12.93 10.31
CA VAL A 632 -19.20 -12.09 9.13
C VAL A 632 -20.11 -10.88 9.38
N ASN A 633 -19.62 -9.70 9.04
CA ASN A 633 -20.39 -8.48 8.99
C ASN A 633 -21.01 -8.33 7.59
N SER A 634 -22.08 -9.06 7.29
CA SER A 634 -22.71 -9.07 5.96
C SER A 634 -24.10 -8.42 5.89
N GLY A 635 -24.61 -7.87 7.00
CA GLY A 635 -26.01 -7.44 7.08
C GLY A 635 -27.03 -8.58 6.92
N ASP A 636 -28.31 -8.23 6.69
CA ASP A 636 -29.49 -9.11 6.78
C ASP A 636 -29.59 -10.23 5.72
N ASP A 637 -28.71 -10.28 4.70
CA ASP A 637 -28.75 -11.28 3.61
C ASP A 637 -27.98 -12.60 3.90
N GLY A 638 -27.45 -12.77 5.12
CA GLY A 638 -26.39 -13.72 5.47
C GLY A 638 -26.69 -15.24 5.39
N ALA A 639 -27.95 -15.68 5.40
CA ALA A 639 -28.28 -17.11 5.53
C ALA A 639 -27.71 -18.01 4.40
N ASN A 640 -27.58 -17.47 3.18
CA ASN A 640 -27.13 -18.23 2.01
C ASN A 640 -25.75 -17.81 1.47
N ALA A 641 -25.14 -16.78 2.06
CA ALA A 641 -23.95 -16.13 1.51
C ALA A 641 -22.63 -16.85 1.89
N GLY A 642 -22.55 -17.48 3.07
CA GLY A 642 -21.28 -18.04 3.57
C GLY A 642 -21.06 -19.51 3.22
N ARG A 643 -19.82 -19.88 2.86
CA ARG A 643 -19.35 -21.27 2.72
C ARG A 643 -17.97 -21.46 3.32
N VAL A 644 -17.71 -22.66 3.83
CA VAL A 644 -16.40 -23.04 4.37
C VAL A 644 -15.91 -24.30 3.64
N TYR A 645 -14.62 -24.35 3.33
CA TYR A 645 -14.03 -25.48 2.62
C TYR A 645 -13.80 -26.66 3.56
N ASP A 646 -14.36 -27.83 3.23
CA ASP A 646 -14.12 -29.08 3.93
C ASP A 646 -12.96 -29.83 3.26
N TRP A 647 -11.82 -29.89 3.96
CA TRP A 647 -10.59 -30.53 3.50
C TRP A 647 -10.69 -32.05 3.45
N ARG A 648 -11.69 -32.67 4.07
CA ARG A 648 -11.91 -34.12 4.01
C ARG A 648 -12.69 -34.52 2.77
N THR A 649 -13.69 -33.73 2.39
CA THR A 649 -14.53 -34.02 1.22
C THR A 649 -14.08 -33.27 -0.03
N HIS A 650 -13.08 -32.39 0.07
CA HIS A 650 -12.60 -31.51 -0.98
C HIS A 650 -13.72 -30.67 -1.61
N GLY A 651 -14.59 -30.10 -0.78
CA GLY A 651 -15.78 -29.40 -1.23
C GLY A 651 -16.22 -28.26 -0.30
N TRP A 652 -17.03 -27.34 -0.84
CA TRP A 652 -17.58 -26.22 -0.10
C TRP A 652 -18.87 -26.61 0.62
N ILE A 653 -18.98 -26.28 1.90
CA ILE A 653 -20.17 -26.51 2.73
C ILE A 653 -20.83 -25.18 3.08
N ASN A 654 -22.16 -25.12 2.98
CA ASN A 654 -22.95 -23.93 3.35
C ASN A 654 -22.87 -23.69 4.86
N VAL A 655 -22.70 -22.42 5.25
CA VAL A 655 -22.82 -21.99 6.65
C VAL A 655 -23.89 -20.92 6.76
N ASP A 656 -24.73 -21.04 7.78
CA ASP A 656 -25.80 -20.10 8.06
C ASP A 656 -25.25 -18.90 8.84
N LEU A 657 -25.09 -17.76 8.15
CA LEU A 657 -24.62 -16.50 8.73
C LEU A 657 -25.78 -15.53 9.00
N SER A 658 -27.03 -16.00 9.08
CA SER A 658 -28.20 -15.13 9.34
C SER A 658 -28.09 -14.31 10.64
N SER A 659 -27.35 -14.81 11.63
CA SER A 659 -27.07 -14.10 12.90
C SER A 659 -25.72 -13.36 12.92
N GLY A 660 -25.02 -13.30 11.78
CA GLY A 660 -23.65 -12.80 11.66
C GLY A 660 -22.57 -13.77 12.19
N VAL A 661 -22.95 -14.88 12.84
CA VAL A 661 -22.03 -15.89 13.37
C VAL A 661 -22.51 -17.30 13.05
N ALA A 662 -21.63 -18.13 12.49
CA ALA A 662 -21.87 -19.55 12.24
C ALA A 662 -20.90 -20.42 13.04
N GLN A 663 -21.43 -21.26 13.93
CA GLN A 663 -20.66 -22.30 14.62
C GLN A 663 -20.39 -23.47 13.68
N LEU A 664 -19.13 -23.91 13.57
CA LEU A 664 -18.73 -24.99 12.68
C LEU A 664 -18.67 -26.33 13.43
N PRO A 665 -19.54 -27.31 13.12
CA PRO A 665 -19.50 -28.62 13.77
C PRO A 665 -18.28 -29.42 13.28
N ASN A 666 -17.58 -30.09 14.19
CA ASN A 666 -16.34 -30.84 13.90
C ASN A 666 -15.23 -29.99 13.25
N PRO A 667 -14.66 -29.00 13.96
CA PRO A 667 -13.70 -28.03 13.42
C PRO A 667 -12.51 -28.63 12.64
N SER A 668 -12.03 -29.81 13.04
CA SER A 668 -10.91 -30.51 12.39
C SER A 668 -11.12 -30.82 10.90
N ARG A 669 -12.35 -30.69 10.37
CA ARG A 669 -12.66 -30.89 8.96
C ARG A 669 -12.32 -29.67 8.10
N PHE A 670 -12.30 -28.48 8.71
CA PHE A 670 -12.19 -27.19 8.05
C PHE A 670 -10.78 -26.57 8.15
N ILE A 671 -9.85 -27.29 8.77
CA ILE A 671 -8.45 -26.87 8.93
C ILE A 671 -7.59 -27.83 8.11
N SER A 672 -6.78 -27.28 7.19
CA SER A 672 -5.86 -28.08 6.37
C SER A 672 -4.73 -28.65 7.23
N SER A 673 -3.97 -29.61 6.69
CA SER A 673 -2.76 -30.10 7.35
C SER A 673 -1.70 -29.00 7.53
N GLN A 674 -1.77 -27.93 6.75
CA GLN A 674 -0.90 -26.76 6.84
C GLN A 674 -1.47 -25.66 7.75
N GLY A 675 -2.68 -25.84 8.31
CA GLY A 675 -3.33 -24.86 9.18
C GLY A 675 -4.23 -23.86 8.45
N GLN A 676 -4.64 -24.10 7.21
CA GLN A 676 -5.46 -23.16 6.44
C GLN A 676 -6.96 -23.37 6.69
N ILE A 677 -7.69 -22.27 6.83
CA ILE A 677 -9.17 -22.25 6.83
C ILE A 677 -9.63 -21.34 5.69
N MET A 678 -10.46 -21.86 4.79
CA MET A 678 -11.00 -21.08 3.68
C MET A 678 -12.48 -20.77 3.87
N VAL A 679 -12.83 -19.49 3.77
CA VAL A 679 -14.21 -18.98 3.85
C VAL A 679 -14.55 -18.27 2.54
N ARG A 680 -15.66 -18.67 1.91
CA ARG A 680 -16.18 -18.05 0.69
C ARG A 680 -17.49 -17.33 0.97
N LEU A 681 -17.57 -16.09 0.53
CA LEU A 681 -18.75 -15.24 0.60
C LEU A 681 -19.30 -15.05 -0.81
N LEU A 682 -20.56 -15.42 -1.03
CA LEU A 682 -21.26 -15.31 -2.31
C LEU A 682 -22.17 -14.08 -2.31
N ALA A 683 -22.15 -13.31 -3.40
CA ALA A 683 -23.15 -12.29 -3.66
C ALA A 683 -24.45 -12.96 -4.15
N THR A 684 -25.47 -12.95 -3.30
CA THR A 684 -26.78 -13.54 -3.59
C THR A 684 -27.65 -12.59 -4.41
N SER A 685 -28.61 -13.14 -5.16
CA SER A 685 -29.51 -12.35 -6.01
C SER A 685 -30.51 -11.48 -5.24
N SER A 686 -30.74 -11.74 -3.95
CA SER A 686 -31.64 -10.96 -3.09
C SER A 686 -30.98 -9.70 -2.51
N GLY A 687 -29.66 -9.73 -2.25
CA GLY A 687 -28.93 -8.67 -1.55
C GLY A 687 -28.15 -7.69 -2.44
N GLY A 688 -28.15 -7.87 -3.76
CA GLY A 688 -27.42 -6.99 -4.68
C GLY A 688 -25.91 -7.25 -4.71
N ASN A 689 -25.09 -6.28 -4.28
CA ASN A 689 -23.63 -6.37 -4.27
C ASN A 689 -23.13 -6.82 -2.91
N LEU A 690 -22.15 -7.74 -2.88
CA LEU A 690 -21.38 -8.04 -1.68
C LEU A 690 -20.22 -7.03 -1.59
N ASN A 691 -20.19 -6.25 -0.52
CA ASN A 691 -19.12 -5.30 -0.22
C ASN A 691 -18.40 -5.72 1.06
N ILE A 692 -17.08 -5.79 1.01
CA ILE A 692 -16.19 -5.94 2.15
C ILE A 692 -15.42 -4.64 2.25
N TYR A 693 -15.65 -3.87 3.31
CA TYR A 693 -15.00 -2.60 3.57
C TYR A 693 -13.63 -2.81 4.15
N ASP A 694 -13.52 -3.71 5.13
CA ASP A 694 -12.27 -4.12 5.72
C ASP A 694 -12.32 -5.62 6.05
N PRO A 695 -11.58 -6.48 5.33
CA PRO A 695 -11.57 -7.91 5.60
C PRO A 695 -11.25 -8.25 7.05
N TYR A 696 -10.39 -7.45 7.71
CA TYR A 696 -9.96 -7.65 9.10
C TYR A 696 -10.99 -7.22 10.13
N HIS A 697 -12.10 -6.62 9.70
CA HIS A 697 -13.28 -6.37 10.54
C HIS A 697 -14.44 -7.23 10.08
N ASP A 698 -14.71 -7.25 8.78
CA ASP A 698 -15.91 -7.83 8.22
C ASP A 698 -15.92 -9.36 8.19
N LEU A 699 -14.77 -10.01 8.34
CA LEU A 699 -14.67 -11.46 8.35
C LEU A 699 -13.69 -11.93 9.43
N GLN A 700 -14.18 -12.72 10.38
CA GLN A 700 -13.42 -13.19 11.53
C GLN A 700 -13.57 -14.69 11.73
N ILE A 701 -12.58 -15.27 12.41
CA ILE A 701 -12.71 -16.57 13.05
C ILE A 701 -12.54 -16.44 14.56
N SER A 702 -13.28 -17.26 15.30
CA SER A 702 -13.16 -17.37 16.75
C SER A 702 -13.30 -18.81 17.18
N GLY A 703 -12.77 -19.17 18.35
CA GLY A 703 -12.74 -20.57 18.74
C GLY A 703 -12.05 -20.84 20.06
N ALA A 704 -11.87 -22.12 20.35
CA ALA A 704 -11.09 -22.60 21.48
C ALA A 704 -10.52 -23.99 21.17
N GLY A 705 -9.37 -24.29 21.75
CA GLY A 705 -8.69 -25.55 21.53
C GLY A 705 -7.58 -25.79 22.54
N ALA A 706 -6.71 -26.74 22.21
CA ALA A 706 -5.49 -26.99 22.95
C ALA A 706 -4.32 -27.26 22.01
N VAL A 707 -3.12 -26.86 22.43
CA VAL A 707 -1.85 -27.22 21.79
C VAL A 707 -1.30 -28.46 22.49
N THR A 708 -0.88 -29.45 21.70
CA THR A 708 -0.35 -30.74 22.16
C THR A 708 1.14 -30.86 21.97
#